data_AF-A0ABD1P8X6-F1
#
_entry.id   AF-A0ABD1P8X6-F1
#
_cell.length_a   1.000
_cell.length_b   1.000
_cell.length_c   1.000
_cell.angle_alpha   90.00
_cell.angle_beta   90.00
_cell.angle_gamma   90.00
#
_symmetry.space_group_name_H-M   'P 1'
#
loop_
_entity.id
_entity.type
_entity.pdbx_description
1 polymer ?
#
loop_
_entity_poly.entity_id
_entity_poly.type
_entity_poly.pdbx_seq_one_letter_code
_entity_poly.pdbx_strand_id
1 'polypeptide(L)'
;MQTVIPSPRIIAVLSRSPLHLHKNALNLRSLSSTSSDYNQSRGGLPRFFSETLPPSKGGVVRVEGDEFWHMTKVLRLNIDDRVQLFNGKGSFVEGRIGAIDRIGVEFEALENPKLVSPQTTQWHVFAAFGTLKGGRADWLVEKCTELGASSVTPLLTERSHSISENRVDRLQRVILASSKQCQRLHQMILEPPLEVVGLLPIVARSKLSFVAAAEATSVFSTLNSLRKEQAGVMIIGPEGDFTMKELNDIVEAGATAVGLGPHRLRVETATMALLSTLMLWSDSQEITPKSQSIIKILPGYSGTLPFKLETGYVGVGKNDEVQLFYYFIESERNPKKDPLLLWLTGGPGCSALSGLVYEIGPLAFDVVDFDGRLPSFLLNPHSWTKVASVIFLDWPAGTGFSYSNTSQGYFYSDTKSTKDIYTFLRKWLLNHPMFIKNRLYVAGDSYGGKLVPMVAFEILQGNEAGLQPRMTLQGYIVGNGFTDPKIDYNARIPYAHRMALISDEYFEAAKISCDGEYENPDPNNLPCLLALVPIHECTNQLNTAQILEPKCKYIAPKPDDIGWDSIDHLLLPAEEGGLWCRNQNYATSIVWANDPTVQEALHIRKGMIPEWTRCNHSLSYESNVESVVKYHKLLSKKAYEALIYSGDHDMSISYMGTLKWIRSLNMTVDNNWRPWNVNGQVAGYTEKYKNNGFYLTFVTVKGAGHTAPEYKPEECLAMLNRWLSVYPI
;
A
#
# COMPACT_ATOMS: atom_id res chain seq x y z
N MET A 1 -29.21 6.34 65.99
CA MET A 1 -30.09 5.15 66.00
C MET A 1 -29.46 4.06 65.13
N GLN A 2 -29.71 2.80 65.50
CA GLN A 2 -29.29 1.52 64.89
C GLN A 2 -29.06 1.54 63.36
N THR A 3 -27.89 1.12 62.80
CA THR A 3 -27.39 -0.27 62.54
C THR A 3 -28.31 -1.07 61.57
N VAL A 4 -27.89 -1.82 60.52
CA VAL A 4 -26.73 -2.74 60.29
C VAL A 4 -26.42 -2.91 58.77
N ILE A 5 -25.21 -3.39 58.43
CA ILE A 5 -24.61 -3.74 57.10
C ILE A 5 -23.67 -4.98 57.33
N PRO A 6 -23.27 -5.90 56.38
CA PRO A 6 -23.58 -6.13 54.94
C PRO A 6 -23.88 -7.61 54.46
N SER A 7 -24.43 -7.76 53.23
CA SER A 7 -24.08 -8.84 52.23
C SER A 7 -24.41 -10.35 52.52
N PRO A 8 -23.90 -11.35 51.75
CA PRO A 8 -24.46 -11.89 50.50
C PRO A 8 -24.67 -13.44 50.50
N ARG A 9 -25.13 -14.08 49.39
CA ARG A 9 -24.52 -15.34 48.83
C ARG A 9 -25.29 -16.03 47.67
N ILE A 10 -24.44 -16.63 46.83
CA ILE A 10 -24.62 -17.62 45.74
C ILE A 10 -25.29 -18.94 46.20
N ILE A 11 -26.06 -19.58 45.29
CA ILE A 11 -26.21 -21.04 45.02
C ILE A 11 -27.21 -21.18 43.83
N ALA A 12 -27.27 -22.16 42.94
CA ALA A 12 -26.33 -23.01 42.18
C ALA A 12 -27.20 -24.03 41.37
N VAL A 13 -26.80 -24.35 40.13
CA VAL A 13 -26.99 -25.67 39.43
C VAL A 13 -28.37 -26.11 38.87
N LEU A 14 -28.40 -26.15 37.52
CA LEU A 14 -28.96 -27.15 36.57
C LEU A 14 -30.35 -27.81 36.78
N SER A 15 -31.21 -27.65 35.77
CA SER A 15 -32.06 -28.73 35.23
C SER A 15 -32.24 -28.61 33.70
N ARG A 16 -32.74 -29.65 33.04
CA ARG A 16 -32.59 -29.93 31.59
C ARG A 16 -33.79 -29.44 30.74
N SER A 17 -33.50 -29.03 29.50
CA SER A 17 -34.15 -29.36 28.19
C SER A 17 -35.71 -29.38 28.06
N PRO A 18 -36.31 -29.11 26.86
CA PRO A 18 -35.74 -29.36 25.54
C PRO A 18 -35.97 -28.30 24.43
N LEU A 19 -35.42 -28.62 23.26
CA LEU A 19 -35.51 -27.89 22.00
C LEU A 19 -36.95 -27.73 21.48
N HIS A 20 -37.23 -26.58 20.86
CA HIS A 20 -38.08 -26.52 19.66
C HIS A 20 -37.43 -25.64 18.59
N LEU A 21 -37.11 -26.22 17.43
CA LEU A 21 -36.66 -25.49 16.25
C LEU A 21 -37.85 -24.80 15.58
N HIS A 22 -37.79 -23.47 15.42
CA HIS A 22 -38.55 -22.80 14.37
C HIS A 22 -37.73 -22.75 13.08
N LYS A 23 -38.11 -23.59 12.11
CA LYS A 23 -37.65 -23.47 10.72
C LYS A 23 -38.37 -22.29 10.06
N ASN A 24 -37.66 -21.19 9.82
CA ASN A 24 -38.04 -20.23 8.78
C ASN A 24 -37.07 -20.39 7.60
N ALA A 25 -37.57 -20.97 6.51
CA ALA A 25 -36.82 -21.12 5.28
C ALA A 25 -36.81 -19.78 4.52
N LEU A 26 -35.73 -19.01 4.67
CA LEU A 26 -35.45 -17.88 3.80
C LEU A 26 -34.97 -18.41 2.45
N ASN A 27 -35.77 -18.17 1.41
CA ASN A 27 -35.42 -18.42 0.02
C ASN A 27 -34.25 -17.51 -0.40
N LEU A 28 -33.02 -18.00 -0.24
CA LEU A 28 -31.83 -17.43 -0.85
C LEU A 28 -31.86 -17.68 -2.36
N ARG A 29 -32.57 -16.80 -3.09
CA ARG A 29 -32.27 -16.57 -4.51
C ARG A 29 -30.85 -16.02 -4.57
N SER A 30 -29.94 -16.75 -5.22
CA SER A 30 -28.57 -16.31 -5.41
C SER A 30 -28.53 -15.02 -6.23
N LEU A 31 -28.12 -13.93 -5.59
CA LEU A 31 -27.75 -12.70 -6.29
C LEU A 31 -26.58 -13.00 -7.23
N SER A 32 -26.80 -12.85 -8.53
CA SER A 32 -25.77 -12.98 -9.56
C SER A 32 -24.80 -11.81 -9.48
N SER A 33 -23.68 -11.99 -8.78
CA SER A 33 -22.57 -11.04 -8.80
C SER A 33 -21.89 -11.07 -10.16
N THR A 34 -22.04 -10.02 -10.95
CA THR A 34 -21.26 -9.81 -12.17
C THR A 34 -19.84 -9.34 -11.82
N SER A 35 -19.05 -10.26 -11.26
CA SER A 35 -17.60 -10.12 -11.13
C SER A 35 -16.94 -10.72 -12.37
N SER A 36 -16.22 -9.91 -13.14
CA SER A 36 -15.51 -10.35 -14.35
C SER A 36 -14.14 -11.01 -14.09
N ASP A 37 -13.90 -11.44 -12.85
CA ASP A 37 -12.72 -12.24 -12.50
C ASP A 37 -12.97 -13.71 -12.81
N TYR A 38 -12.08 -14.32 -13.60
CA TYR A 38 -12.17 -15.68 -14.10
C TYR A 38 -11.89 -16.74 -13.02
N ASN A 39 -12.68 -16.76 -11.95
CA ASN A 39 -12.53 -17.72 -10.86
C ASN A 39 -13.07 -19.10 -11.26
N GLN A 40 -12.18 -19.94 -11.78
CA GLN A 40 -12.49 -21.27 -12.35
C GLN A 40 -13.08 -22.26 -11.34
N SER A 41 -13.04 -21.96 -10.04
CA SER A 41 -13.27 -22.96 -8.98
C SER A 41 -14.73 -23.16 -8.56
N ARG A 42 -15.63 -22.17 -8.73
CA ARG A 42 -17.05 -22.27 -8.31
C ARG A 42 -17.98 -21.39 -9.16
N GLY A 43 -18.95 -22.00 -9.85
CA GLY A 43 -20.13 -21.31 -10.40
C GLY A 43 -20.13 -20.97 -11.90
N GLY A 44 -19.14 -21.41 -12.67
CA GLY A 44 -19.13 -21.24 -14.13
C GLY A 44 -20.11 -22.17 -14.87
N LEU A 45 -20.36 -21.86 -16.15
CA LEU A 45 -21.14 -22.73 -17.04
C LEU A 45 -20.42 -24.07 -17.28
N PRO A 46 -21.15 -25.17 -17.53
CA PRO A 46 -20.56 -26.45 -17.92
C PRO A 46 -19.69 -26.31 -19.17
N ARG A 47 -18.46 -26.82 -19.12
CA ARG A 47 -17.46 -26.71 -20.19
C ARG A 47 -17.10 -28.08 -20.77
N PHE A 48 -17.06 -28.16 -22.09
CA PHE A 48 -16.85 -29.39 -22.87
C PHE A 48 -15.78 -29.20 -23.94
N PHE A 49 -15.05 -30.27 -24.26
CA PHE A 49 -13.97 -30.20 -25.24
C PHE A 49 -14.50 -30.28 -26.68
N SER A 50 -13.99 -29.43 -27.57
CA SER A 50 -14.23 -29.53 -29.00
C SER A 50 -12.99 -29.05 -29.76
N GLU A 51 -12.45 -29.91 -30.64
CA GLU A 51 -11.27 -29.58 -31.44
C GLU A 51 -11.52 -28.38 -32.37
N THR A 52 -12.72 -28.30 -32.94
CA THR A 52 -13.23 -27.16 -33.70
C THR A 52 -14.18 -26.32 -32.87
N LEU A 53 -13.97 -25.00 -32.83
CA LEU A 53 -14.91 -24.04 -32.26
C LEU A 53 -15.57 -23.25 -33.40
N PRO A 54 -16.83 -22.77 -33.24
CA PRO A 54 -17.43 -21.84 -34.20
C PRO A 54 -16.54 -20.62 -34.48
N PRO A 55 -16.42 -20.15 -35.73
CA PRO A 55 -15.48 -19.07 -36.07
C PRO A 55 -15.92 -17.69 -35.56
N SER A 56 -17.21 -17.50 -35.30
CA SER A 56 -17.81 -16.25 -34.83
C SER A 56 -19.12 -16.52 -34.08
N LYS A 57 -19.65 -15.49 -33.41
CA LYS A 57 -21.02 -15.47 -32.89
C LYS A 57 -22.03 -15.89 -33.98
N GLY A 58 -23.02 -16.68 -33.58
CA GLY A 58 -24.02 -17.29 -34.47
C GLY A 58 -23.52 -18.50 -35.27
N GLY A 59 -22.23 -18.82 -35.21
CA GLY A 59 -21.70 -20.04 -35.81
C GLY A 59 -22.14 -21.28 -35.03
N VAL A 60 -22.46 -22.35 -35.74
CA VAL A 60 -22.87 -23.64 -35.17
C VAL A 60 -21.75 -24.66 -35.33
N VAL A 61 -21.48 -25.44 -34.27
CA VAL A 61 -20.61 -26.62 -34.29
C VAL A 61 -21.37 -27.81 -33.71
N ARG A 62 -21.14 -28.98 -34.28
CA ARG A 62 -21.75 -30.23 -33.83
C ARG A 62 -20.81 -30.95 -32.86
N VAL A 63 -21.35 -31.33 -31.70
CA VAL A 63 -20.65 -32.07 -30.65
C VAL A 63 -21.18 -33.51 -30.62
N GLU A 64 -20.29 -34.49 -30.69
CA GLU A 64 -20.62 -35.92 -30.80
C GLU A 64 -19.79 -36.76 -29.80
N GLY A 65 -20.04 -38.08 -29.75
CA GLY A 65 -19.25 -39.02 -28.95
C GLY A 65 -19.36 -38.80 -27.43
N ASP A 66 -18.23 -38.91 -26.72
CA ASP A 66 -18.17 -38.86 -25.26
C ASP A 66 -18.71 -37.54 -24.68
N GLU A 67 -18.44 -36.41 -25.34
CA GLU A 67 -18.89 -35.09 -24.88
C GLU A 67 -20.42 -34.95 -25.03
N PHE A 68 -20.98 -35.42 -26.16
CA PHE A 68 -22.43 -35.52 -26.36
C PHE A 68 -23.11 -36.40 -25.30
N TRP A 69 -22.51 -37.54 -24.97
CA TRP A 69 -23.02 -38.43 -23.94
C TRP A 69 -22.94 -37.79 -22.54
N HIS A 70 -21.85 -37.07 -22.25
CA HIS A 70 -21.66 -36.32 -21.01
C HIS A 70 -22.69 -35.19 -20.87
N MET A 71 -22.90 -34.39 -21.93
CA MET A 71 -23.94 -33.35 -21.99
C MET A 71 -25.34 -33.91 -21.72
N THR A 72 -25.74 -34.95 -22.47
CA THR A 72 -27.16 -35.36 -22.54
C THR A 72 -27.56 -36.47 -21.57
N LYS A 73 -26.64 -37.34 -21.13
CA LYS A 73 -26.95 -38.48 -20.25
C LYS A 73 -26.48 -38.28 -18.81
N VAL A 74 -25.31 -37.66 -18.63
CA VAL A 74 -24.75 -37.40 -17.30
C VAL A 74 -25.30 -36.10 -16.73
N LEU A 75 -25.07 -34.97 -17.43
CA LEU A 75 -25.51 -33.65 -16.99
C LEU A 75 -26.97 -33.32 -17.37
N ARG A 76 -27.55 -34.09 -18.32
CA ARG A 76 -28.96 -34.01 -18.74
C ARG A 76 -29.38 -32.62 -19.23
N LEU A 77 -28.46 -31.97 -19.95
CA LEU A 77 -28.67 -30.67 -20.58
C LEU A 77 -29.69 -30.79 -21.72
N ASN A 78 -30.47 -29.73 -21.89
CA ASN A 78 -31.60 -29.61 -22.81
C ASN A 78 -31.33 -28.51 -23.85
N ILE A 79 -32.24 -28.37 -24.82
CA ILE A 79 -32.24 -27.21 -25.73
C ILE A 79 -32.32 -25.92 -24.90
N ASP A 80 -31.60 -24.89 -25.36
CA ASP A 80 -31.39 -23.59 -24.71
C ASP A 80 -30.49 -23.55 -23.45
N ASP A 81 -30.02 -24.70 -22.93
CA ASP A 81 -29.02 -24.69 -21.86
C ASP A 81 -27.69 -24.09 -22.36
N ARG A 82 -27.11 -23.18 -21.55
CA ARG A 82 -25.83 -22.51 -21.84
C ARG A 82 -24.64 -23.39 -21.44
N VAL A 83 -23.66 -23.49 -22.33
CA VAL A 83 -22.42 -24.26 -22.14
C VAL A 83 -21.22 -23.51 -22.74
N GLN A 84 -20.01 -23.95 -22.41
CA GLN A 84 -18.78 -23.49 -23.05
C GLN A 84 -18.11 -24.62 -23.83
N LEU A 85 -17.61 -24.34 -25.03
CA LEU A 85 -16.69 -25.21 -25.74
C LEU A 85 -15.26 -24.68 -25.63
N PHE A 86 -14.27 -25.55 -25.48
CA PHE A 86 -12.83 -25.19 -25.51
C PHE A 86 -12.01 -26.21 -26.32
N ASN A 87 -10.90 -25.77 -26.90
CA ASN A 87 -10.09 -26.57 -27.84
C ASN A 87 -8.75 -27.08 -27.27
N GLY A 88 -8.50 -26.88 -25.98
CA GLY A 88 -7.21 -27.23 -25.34
C GLY A 88 -6.02 -26.36 -25.76
N LYS A 89 -6.22 -25.34 -26.62
CA LYS A 89 -5.19 -24.43 -27.15
C LYS A 89 -5.39 -22.99 -26.64
N GLY A 90 -5.97 -22.83 -25.46
CA GLY A 90 -6.31 -21.53 -24.85
C GLY A 90 -7.59 -20.89 -25.39
N SER A 91 -8.20 -21.41 -26.45
CA SER A 91 -9.44 -20.85 -27.00
C SER A 91 -10.67 -21.48 -26.33
N PHE A 92 -11.65 -20.65 -25.99
CA PHE A 92 -12.98 -21.09 -25.60
C PHE A 92 -14.07 -20.16 -26.13
N VAL A 93 -15.31 -20.64 -26.17
CA VAL A 93 -16.46 -19.86 -26.61
C VAL A 93 -17.69 -20.27 -25.81
N GLU A 94 -18.52 -19.30 -25.44
CA GLU A 94 -19.81 -19.57 -24.81
C GLU A 94 -20.94 -19.65 -25.86
N GLY A 95 -21.88 -20.56 -25.62
CA GLY A 95 -23.01 -20.78 -26.50
C GLY A 95 -24.17 -21.49 -25.81
N ARG A 96 -25.17 -21.85 -26.60
CA ARG A 96 -26.35 -22.62 -26.18
C ARG A 96 -26.47 -23.91 -26.98
N ILE A 97 -27.18 -24.88 -26.43
CA ILE A 97 -27.64 -26.06 -27.17
C ILE A 97 -28.81 -25.64 -28.08
N GLY A 98 -28.57 -25.57 -29.39
CA GLY A 98 -29.59 -25.20 -30.38
C GLY A 98 -30.50 -26.37 -30.76
N ALA A 99 -29.94 -27.58 -30.88
CA ALA A 99 -30.67 -28.81 -31.16
C ALA A 99 -30.00 -30.03 -30.53
N ILE A 100 -30.79 -31.09 -30.30
CA ILE A 100 -30.32 -32.39 -29.81
C ILE A 100 -30.96 -33.49 -30.66
N ASP A 101 -30.16 -34.41 -31.19
CA ASP A 101 -30.66 -35.61 -31.88
C ASP A 101 -30.17 -36.91 -31.22
N ARG A 102 -30.18 -38.03 -31.97
CA ARG A 102 -29.83 -39.35 -31.44
C ARG A 102 -28.32 -39.57 -31.28
N ILE A 103 -27.48 -38.78 -31.96
CA ILE A 103 -26.02 -39.00 -32.06
C ILE A 103 -25.19 -37.74 -31.77
N GLY A 104 -25.80 -36.55 -31.72
CA GLY A 104 -25.08 -35.30 -31.42
C GLY A 104 -25.94 -34.16 -30.86
N VAL A 105 -25.24 -33.11 -30.46
CA VAL A 105 -25.75 -31.81 -30.01
C VAL A 105 -25.25 -30.73 -30.97
N GLU A 106 -26.13 -29.82 -31.38
CA GLU A 106 -25.73 -28.61 -32.10
C GLU A 106 -25.52 -27.47 -31.10
N PHE A 107 -24.28 -26.99 -31.03
CA PHE A 107 -23.88 -25.85 -30.20
C PHE A 107 -23.86 -24.58 -31.05
N GLU A 108 -24.60 -23.55 -30.65
CA GLU A 108 -24.59 -22.23 -31.29
C GLU A 108 -23.84 -21.22 -30.41
N ALA A 109 -22.83 -20.57 -30.98
CA ALA A 109 -22.02 -19.57 -30.26
C ALA A 109 -22.81 -18.27 -29.99
N LEU A 110 -22.94 -17.88 -28.71
CA LEU A 110 -23.59 -16.63 -28.29
C LEU A 110 -22.63 -15.43 -28.35
N GLU A 111 -21.33 -15.69 -28.45
CA GLU A 111 -20.24 -14.71 -28.54
C GLU A 111 -19.14 -15.19 -29.51
N ASN A 112 -18.19 -14.30 -29.81
CA ASN A 112 -17.00 -14.71 -30.57
C ASN A 112 -16.04 -15.51 -29.65
N PRO A 113 -15.29 -16.50 -30.18
CA PRO A 113 -14.29 -17.21 -29.41
C PRO A 113 -13.26 -16.28 -28.77
N LYS A 114 -12.95 -16.54 -27.51
CA LYS A 114 -11.94 -15.85 -26.72
C LYS A 114 -10.68 -16.69 -26.67
N LEU A 115 -9.53 -16.09 -26.93
CA LEU A 115 -8.22 -16.70 -26.71
C LEU A 115 -7.64 -16.18 -25.39
N VAL A 116 -7.40 -17.09 -24.44
CA VAL A 116 -6.71 -16.80 -23.18
C VAL A 116 -5.28 -17.29 -23.32
N SER A 117 -4.30 -16.42 -23.10
CA SER A 117 -2.90 -16.85 -22.96
C SER A 117 -2.65 -17.41 -21.55
N PRO A 118 -1.68 -18.32 -21.35
CA PRO A 118 -1.28 -18.74 -20.00
C PRO A 118 -0.80 -17.52 -19.19
N GLN A 119 -1.35 -17.35 -17.99
CA GLN A 119 -1.06 -16.17 -17.15
C GLN A 119 0.15 -16.41 -16.23
N THR A 120 0.24 -17.63 -15.67
CA THR A 120 1.26 -18.06 -14.70
C THR A 120 2.54 -18.59 -15.38
N THR A 121 3.61 -18.75 -14.60
CA THR A 121 4.88 -19.37 -15.03
C THR A 121 4.64 -20.73 -15.68
N GLN A 122 5.14 -20.93 -16.90
CA GLN A 122 5.01 -22.20 -17.60
C GLN A 122 6.08 -23.19 -17.13
N TRP A 123 5.67 -24.17 -16.33
CA TRP A 123 6.56 -25.21 -15.79
C TRP A 123 6.68 -26.40 -16.74
N HIS A 124 7.91 -26.71 -17.15
CA HIS A 124 8.29 -27.93 -17.86
C HIS A 124 8.77 -28.97 -16.85
N VAL A 125 8.23 -30.19 -16.91
CA VAL A 125 8.56 -31.30 -15.99
C VAL A 125 9.40 -32.37 -16.68
N PHE A 126 10.68 -32.50 -16.31
CA PHE A 126 11.47 -33.69 -16.58
C PHE A 126 11.35 -34.65 -15.40
N ALA A 127 10.84 -35.86 -15.63
CA ALA A 127 10.70 -36.85 -14.56
C ALA A 127 11.04 -38.26 -15.05
N ALA A 128 11.86 -38.98 -14.27
CA ALA A 128 12.37 -40.30 -14.63
C ALA A 128 11.38 -41.43 -14.26
N PHE A 129 10.23 -41.45 -14.94
CA PHE A 129 9.13 -42.39 -14.68
C PHE A 129 9.01 -43.57 -15.65
N GLY A 130 9.94 -43.73 -16.60
CA GLY A 130 9.87 -44.77 -17.65
C GLY A 130 9.70 -46.19 -17.09
N THR A 131 10.40 -46.48 -15.99
CA THR A 131 10.39 -47.79 -15.31
C THR A 131 9.24 -48.01 -14.31
N LEU A 132 8.38 -47.02 -14.04
CA LEU A 132 7.26 -47.19 -13.08
C LEU A 132 6.30 -48.30 -13.51
N LYS A 133 5.84 -49.08 -12.53
CA LYS A 133 4.92 -50.22 -12.70
C LYS A 133 3.54 -49.92 -12.10
N GLY A 134 2.51 -50.68 -12.50
CA GLY A 134 1.17 -50.63 -11.88
C GLY A 134 0.43 -49.31 -12.08
N GLY A 135 0.51 -48.69 -13.28
CA GLY A 135 -0.25 -47.48 -13.63
C GLY A 135 0.26 -46.17 -13.01
N ARG A 136 1.36 -46.18 -12.25
CA ARG A 136 1.86 -44.95 -11.60
C ARG A 136 2.42 -43.89 -12.55
N ALA A 137 2.88 -44.29 -13.74
CA ALA A 137 3.25 -43.33 -14.79
C ALA A 137 2.01 -42.54 -15.28
N ASP A 138 0.90 -43.23 -15.53
CA ASP A 138 -0.39 -42.62 -15.84
C ASP A 138 -0.80 -41.63 -14.74
N TRP A 139 -0.72 -42.04 -13.47
CA TRP A 139 -1.08 -41.20 -12.33
C TRP A 139 -0.18 -39.96 -12.18
N LEU A 140 1.13 -40.09 -12.41
CA LEU A 140 2.05 -38.95 -12.42
C LEU A 140 1.64 -37.94 -13.50
N VAL A 141 1.33 -38.42 -14.71
CA VAL A 141 0.96 -37.57 -15.86
C VAL A 141 -0.44 -36.94 -15.66
N GLU A 142 -1.39 -37.69 -15.11
CA GLU A 142 -2.70 -37.19 -14.65
C GLU A 142 -2.50 -36.01 -13.69
N LYS A 143 -1.69 -36.19 -12.63
CA LYS A 143 -1.47 -35.14 -11.63
C LYS A 143 -0.62 -33.98 -12.11
N CYS A 144 0.31 -34.17 -13.06
CA CYS A 144 0.97 -33.04 -13.73
C CYS A 144 -0.02 -32.20 -14.56
N THR A 145 -0.96 -32.87 -15.24
CA THR A 145 -2.02 -32.20 -16.03
C THR A 145 -2.94 -31.38 -15.13
N GLU A 146 -3.42 -31.98 -14.03
CA GLU A 146 -4.29 -31.34 -13.02
C GLU A 146 -3.60 -30.17 -12.30
N LEU A 147 -2.33 -30.32 -11.89
CA LEU A 147 -1.62 -29.32 -11.09
C LEU A 147 -1.18 -28.07 -11.87
N GLY A 148 -1.15 -28.11 -13.21
CA GLY A 148 -0.83 -26.92 -14.02
C GLY A 148 0.46 -26.99 -14.83
N ALA A 149 1.18 -28.12 -14.89
CA ALA A 149 2.38 -28.24 -15.72
C ALA A 149 2.06 -27.92 -17.20
N SER A 150 2.94 -27.17 -17.87
CA SER A 150 2.78 -26.82 -19.29
C SER A 150 3.13 -27.99 -20.21
N SER A 151 4.09 -28.81 -19.77
CA SER A 151 4.69 -29.88 -20.55
C SER A 151 5.39 -30.88 -19.63
N VAL A 152 5.48 -32.14 -20.08
CA VAL A 152 6.21 -33.21 -19.39
C VAL A 152 7.07 -34.00 -20.38
N THR A 153 8.31 -34.30 -19.98
CA THR A 153 9.26 -35.16 -20.70
C THR A 153 9.60 -36.38 -19.84
N PRO A 154 9.47 -37.61 -20.38
CA PRO A 154 10.05 -38.80 -19.76
C PRO A 154 11.59 -38.68 -19.76
N LEU A 155 12.20 -38.51 -18.58
CA LEU A 155 13.65 -38.40 -18.45
C LEU A 155 14.28 -39.80 -18.38
N LEU A 156 15.18 -40.09 -19.31
CA LEU A 156 15.95 -41.33 -19.34
C LEU A 156 17.25 -41.14 -18.53
N THR A 157 17.47 -42.03 -17.56
CA THR A 157 18.56 -41.97 -16.57
C THR A 157 19.25 -43.32 -16.44
N GLU A 158 20.39 -43.38 -15.76
CA GLU A 158 21.12 -44.64 -15.48
C GLU A 158 20.31 -45.65 -14.63
N ARG A 159 19.18 -45.23 -14.05
CA ARG A 159 18.26 -46.11 -13.30
C ARG A 159 16.84 -46.15 -13.91
N SER A 160 16.63 -45.52 -15.06
CA SER A 160 15.38 -45.54 -15.83
C SER A 160 15.66 -45.39 -17.33
N HIS A 161 16.25 -46.41 -17.95
CA HIS A 161 16.81 -46.33 -19.31
C HIS A 161 15.79 -46.29 -20.45
N SER A 162 14.51 -46.58 -20.22
CA SER A 162 13.54 -46.76 -21.32
C SER A 162 12.10 -46.48 -20.93
N ILE A 163 11.32 -46.01 -21.90
CA ILE A 163 9.85 -46.02 -21.86
C ILE A 163 9.33 -46.71 -23.13
N SER A 164 8.40 -47.65 -23.01
CA SER A 164 7.85 -48.40 -24.15
C SER A 164 6.94 -47.52 -25.00
N GLU A 165 7.05 -47.58 -26.34
CA GLU A 165 6.23 -46.77 -27.28
C GLU A 165 4.72 -46.86 -27.01
N ASN A 166 4.19 -48.07 -26.81
CA ASN A 166 2.78 -48.33 -26.43
C ASN A 166 2.30 -47.58 -25.16
N ARG A 167 3.23 -47.04 -24.36
CA ARG A 167 2.92 -46.21 -23.18
C ARG A 167 2.75 -44.73 -23.54
N VAL A 168 3.36 -44.23 -24.60
CA VAL A 168 3.22 -42.83 -25.05
C VAL A 168 1.77 -42.54 -25.46
N ASP A 169 1.19 -43.35 -26.36
CA ASP A 169 -0.23 -43.25 -26.76
C ASP A 169 -1.21 -43.39 -25.59
N ARG A 170 -0.81 -44.11 -24.54
CA ARG A 170 -1.60 -44.27 -23.31
C ARG A 170 -1.53 -43.00 -22.46
N LEU A 171 -0.33 -42.46 -22.24
CA LEU A 171 -0.15 -41.20 -21.49
C LEU A 171 -0.82 -40.02 -22.19
N GLN A 172 -0.77 -39.95 -23.52
CA GLN A 172 -1.41 -38.87 -24.27
C GLN A 172 -2.95 -38.89 -24.17
N ARG A 173 -3.55 -40.08 -24.08
CA ARG A 173 -4.97 -40.25 -23.74
C ARG A 173 -5.29 -39.86 -22.28
N VAL A 174 -4.40 -40.17 -21.34
CA VAL A 174 -4.53 -39.73 -19.93
C VAL A 174 -4.54 -38.20 -19.87
N ILE A 175 -3.60 -37.51 -20.52
CA ILE A 175 -3.56 -36.03 -20.57
C ILE A 175 -4.87 -35.45 -21.09
N LEU A 176 -5.42 -35.99 -22.19
CA LEU A 176 -6.68 -35.51 -22.75
C LEU A 176 -7.85 -35.71 -21.77
N ALA A 177 -7.94 -36.88 -21.14
CA ALA A 177 -8.98 -37.17 -20.15
C ALA A 177 -8.87 -36.27 -18.91
N SER A 178 -7.66 -36.10 -18.35
CA SER A 178 -7.41 -35.22 -17.20
C SER A 178 -7.70 -33.76 -17.55
N SER A 179 -7.30 -33.28 -18.74
CA SER A 179 -7.55 -31.89 -19.19
C SER A 179 -9.05 -31.57 -19.30
N LYS A 180 -9.85 -32.55 -19.77
CA LYS A 180 -11.32 -32.47 -19.75
C LYS A 180 -11.86 -32.40 -18.32
N GLN A 181 -11.41 -33.29 -17.45
CA GLN A 181 -11.88 -33.39 -16.07
C GLN A 181 -11.56 -32.14 -15.23
N CYS A 182 -10.37 -31.56 -15.37
CA CYS A 182 -9.98 -30.31 -14.69
C CYS A 182 -10.37 -29.04 -15.46
N GLN A 183 -11.06 -29.16 -16.60
CA GLN A 183 -11.58 -28.06 -17.44
C GLN A 183 -10.53 -27.03 -17.90
N ARG A 184 -9.26 -27.47 -17.99
CA ARG A 184 -8.11 -26.60 -18.26
C ARG A 184 -8.07 -26.16 -19.72
N LEU A 185 -7.98 -24.85 -19.95
CA LEU A 185 -7.99 -24.25 -21.29
C LEU A 185 -6.78 -24.62 -22.17
N HIS A 186 -5.64 -24.94 -21.54
CA HIS A 186 -4.39 -25.33 -22.21
C HIS A 186 -4.06 -26.78 -21.84
N GLN A 187 -4.00 -27.66 -22.84
CA GLN A 187 -3.58 -29.04 -22.66
C GLN A 187 -2.07 -29.10 -22.38
N MET A 188 -1.66 -29.99 -21.46
CA MET A 188 -0.24 -30.24 -21.20
C MET A 188 0.40 -30.97 -22.40
N ILE A 189 1.59 -30.58 -22.81
CA ILE A 189 2.31 -31.23 -23.91
C ILE A 189 3.10 -32.44 -23.37
N LEU A 190 3.02 -33.60 -24.04
CA LEU A 190 3.90 -34.74 -23.79
C LEU A 190 5.03 -34.71 -24.82
N GLU A 191 6.24 -34.43 -24.36
CA GLU A 191 7.43 -34.38 -25.22
C GLU A 191 8.07 -35.78 -25.36
N PRO A 192 8.83 -36.03 -26.45
CA PRO A 192 9.58 -37.27 -26.63
C PRO A 192 10.56 -37.53 -25.47
N PRO A 193 10.89 -38.81 -25.16
CA PRO A 193 11.83 -39.15 -24.11
C PRO A 193 13.22 -38.55 -24.35
N LEU A 194 13.88 -38.10 -23.28
CA LEU A 194 15.17 -37.38 -23.36
C LEU A 194 16.17 -37.93 -22.35
N GLU A 195 17.42 -38.13 -22.76
CA GLU A 195 18.53 -38.50 -21.86
C GLU A 195 19.07 -37.29 -21.07
N VAL A 196 19.66 -37.52 -19.90
CA VAL A 196 20.28 -36.46 -19.06
C VAL A 196 21.24 -35.56 -19.84
N VAL A 197 22.03 -36.09 -20.78
CA VAL A 197 22.95 -35.28 -21.61
C VAL A 197 22.20 -34.28 -22.49
N GLY A 198 21.02 -34.65 -23.02
CA GLY A 198 20.16 -33.77 -23.81
C GLY A 198 19.41 -32.73 -22.98
N LEU A 199 19.27 -32.94 -21.67
CA LEU A 199 18.66 -32.00 -20.72
C LEU A 199 19.59 -30.82 -20.40
N LEU A 200 20.91 -31.03 -20.33
CA LEU A 200 21.86 -29.99 -19.88
C LEU A 200 21.78 -28.66 -20.68
N PRO A 201 21.67 -28.67 -22.02
CA PRO A 201 21.51 -27.43 -22.80
C PRO A 201 20.16 -26.73 -22.59
N ILE A 202 19.14 -27.40 -22.04
CA ILE A 202 17.86 -26.79 -21.68
C ILE A 202 17.99 -26.12 -20.31
N VAL A 203 18.63 -26.80 -19.36
CA VAL A 203 18.96 -26.26 -18.03
C VAL A 203 19.77 -24.98 -18.14
N ALA A 204 20.87 -24.99 -18.92
CA ALA A 204 21.75 -23.83 -19.08
C ALA A 204 21.11 -22.60 -19.76
N ARG A 205 19.95 -22.79 -20.42
CA ARG A 205 19.15 -21.69 -21.00
C ARG A 205 17.99 -21.25 -20.11
N SER A 206 17.63 -22.03 -19.09
CA SER A 206 16.55 -21.68 -18.18
C SER A 206 17.05 -20.81 -17.04
N LYS A 207 16.30 -19.74 -16.73
CA LYS A 207 16.57 -18.89 -15.57
C LYS A 207 16.02 -19.47 -14.25
N LEU A 208 15.01 -20.33 -14.35
CA LEU A 208 14.46 -21.09 -13.24
C LEU A 208 14.63 -22.57 -13.57
N SER A 209 15.55 -23.24 -12.90
CA SER A 209 15.77 -24.68 -13.05
C SER A 209 16.01 -25.30 -11.69
N PHE A 210 15.20 -26.30 -11.33
CA PHE A 210 15.25 -26.98 -10.06
C PHE A 210 15.42 -28.49 -10.24
N VAL A 211 16.41 -29.07 -9.56
CA VAL A 211 16.57 -30.52 -9.46
C VAL A 211 16.22 -30.96 -8.05
N ALA A 212 15.26 -31.88 -7.91
CA ALA A 212 14.94 -32.50 -6.64
C ALA A 212 16.06 -33.46 -6.25
N ALA A 213 16.70 -33.22 -5.11
CA ALA A 213 17.80 -34.03 -4.61
C ALA A 213 17.67 -34.26 -3.10
N ALA A 214 18.09 -35.44 -2.62
CA ALA A 214 18.20 -35.69 -1.19
C ALA A 214 19.19 -34.71 -0.52
N GLU A 215 18.92 -34.36 0.74
CA GLU A 215 19.79 -33.51 1.59
C GLU A 215 20.05 -32.07 1.11
N ALA A 216 19.49 -31.66 -0.04
CA ALA A 216 19.57 -30.31 -0.56
C ALA A 216 18.73 -29.30 0.26
N THR A 217 19.00 -28.01 0.07
CA THR A 217 18.33 -26.92 0.79
C THR A 217 16.82 -26.90 0.52
N SER A 218 16.00 -26.63 1.54
CA SER A 218 14.53 -26.62 1.43
C SER A 218 14.05 -25.72 0.28
N VAL A 219 13.15 -26.23 -0.57
CA VAL A 219 12.58 -25.50 -1.70
C VAL A 219 12.04 -24.12 -1.30
N PHE A 220 11.40 -23.98 -0.14
CA PHE A 220 10.86 -22.70 0.35
C PHE A 220 11.94 -21.65 0.60
N SER A 221 13.09 -22.02 1.15
CA SER A 221 14.18 -21.06 1.39
C SER A 221 14.79 -20.55 0.08
N THR A 222 14.85 -21.41 -0.94
CA THR A 222 15.33 -21.05 -2.27
C THR A 222 14.36 -20.08 -2.95
N LEU A 223 13.05 -20.40 -2.95
CA LEU A 223 12.01 -19.61 -3.62
C LEU A 223 11.84 -18.19 -3.06
N ASN A 224 12.14 -17.96 -1.78
CA ASN A 224 12.12 -16.63 -1.17
C ASN A 224 13.12 -15.63 -1.77
N SER A 225 14.13 -16.10 -2.51
CA SER A 225 15.21 -15.26 -3.07
C SER A 225 15.06 -14.95 -4.57
N LEU A 226 14.06 -15.54 -5.24
CA LEU A 226 13.96 -15.56 -6.70
C LEU A 226 12.92 -14.58 -7.26
N ARG A 227 13.06 -14.26 -8.55
CA ARG A 227 12.19 -13.33 -9.29
C ARG A 227 11.21 -14.09 -10.20
N LYS A 228 10.10 -13.45 -10.55
CA LYS A 228 9.13 -13.97 -11.54
C LYS A 228 9.77 -14.06 -12.92
N GLU A 229 9.60 -15.19 -13.59
CA GLU A 229 10.00 -15.45 -14.97
C GLU A 229 8.84 -16.13 -15.71
N GLN A 230 8.85 -16.13 -17.06
CA GLN A 230 7.74 -16.65 -17.86
C GLN A 230 7.71 -18.19 -17.93
N ALA A 231 8.86 -18.84 -17.76
CA ALA A 231 9.01 -20.29 -17.85
C ALA A 231 10.01 -20.80 -16.81
N GLY A 232 9.87 -22.06 -16.43
CA GLY A 232 10.78 -22.73 -15.51
C GLY A 232 10.81 -24.24 -15.72
N VAL A 233 11.89 -24.86 -15.25
CA VAL A 233 12.18 -26.28 -15.44
C VAL A 233 12.26 -26.98 -14.09
N MET A 234 11.60 -28.13 -13.98
CA MET A 234 11.62 -29.01 -12.83
C MET A 234 12.18 -30.38 -13.23
N ILE A 235 13.11 -30.92 -12.45
CA ILE A 235 13.85 -32.15 -12.77
C ILE A 235 13.74 -33.12 -11.60
N ILE A 236 13.16 -34.30 -11.84
CA ILE A 236 12.91 -35.34 -10.83
C ILE A 236 13.60 -36.65 -11.23
N GLY A 237 14.44 -37.15 -10.31
CA GLY A 237 15.22 -38.38 -10.49
C GLY A 237 14.41 -39.68 -10.42
N PRO A 238 15.06 -40.82 -10.70
CA PRO A 238 14.44 -42.14 -10.75
C PRO A 238 14.23 -42.76 -9.35
N GLU A 239 13.59 -43.93 -9.29
CA GLU A 239 13.52 -44.72 -8.05
C GLU A 239 14.94 -45.19 -7.66
N GLY A 240 15.49 -44.55 -6.61
CA GLY A 240 16.90 -44.68 -6.21
C GLY A 240 17.70 -43.38 -6.21
N ASP A 241 17.09 -42.27 -6.66
CA ASP A 241 17.72 -40.96 -6.90
C ASP A 241 18.72 -40.98 -8.09
N PHE A 242 19.20 -39.81 -8.51
CA PHE A 242 20.25 -39.66 -9.51
C PHE A 242 21.57 -40.32 -9.05
N THR A 243 22.44 -40.65 -9.99
CA THR A 243 23.85 -40.86 -9.68
C THR A 243 24.54 -39.53 -9.32
N MET A 244 25.63 -39.59 -8.55
CA MET A 244 26.43 -38.38 -8.26
C MET A 244 26.92 -37.68 -9.54
N LYS A 245 27.17 -38.45 -10.61
CA LYS A 245 27.56 -37.89 -11.90
C LYS A 245 26.40 -37.12 -12.54
N GLU A 246 25.23 -37.75 -12.70
CA GLU A 246 24.05 -37.08 -13.29
C GLU A 246 23.65 -35.83 -12.51
N LEU A 247 23.65 -35.89 -11.17
CA LEU A 247 23.31 -34.74 -10.32
C LEU A 247 24.33 -33.60 -10.47
N ASN A 248 25.63 -33.91 -10.49
CA ASN A 248 26.67 -32.90 -10.71
C ASN A 248 26.56 -32.28 -12.11
N ASP A 249 26.40 -33.10 -13.17
CA ASP A 249 26.24 -32.62 -14.55
C ASP A 249 25.04 -31.63 -14.66
N ILE A 250 23.92 -31.95 -13.99
CA ILE A 250 22.70 -31.11 -13.96
C ILE A 250 22.91 -29.80 -13.18
N VAL A 251 23.61 -29.84 -12.04
CA VAL A 251 23.89 -28.65 -11.21
C VAL A 251 24.94 -27.74 -11.87
N GLU A 252 26.00 -28.31 -12.47
CA GLU A 252 27.00 -27.56 -13.24
C GLU A 252 26.39 -26.87 -14.49
N ALA A 253 25.38 -27.49 -15.10
CA ALA A 253 24.60 -26.86 -16.16
C ALA A 253 23.72 -25.69 -15.68
N GLY A 254 23.58 -25.47 -14.36
CA GLY A 254 22.88 -24.32 -13.77
C GLY A 254 21.60 -24.64 -13.00
N ALA A 255 21.25 -25.91 -12.80
CA ALA A 255 20.09 -26.27 -11.96
C ALA A 255 20.37 -26.03 -10.47
N THR A 256 19.40 -25.48 -9.75
CA THR A 256 19.46 -25.36 -8.29
C THR A 256 18.92 -26.63 -7.64
N ALA A 257 19.74 -27.31 -6.84
CA ALA A 257 19.31 -28.47 -6.07
C ALA A 257 18.36 -28.05 -4.93
N VAL A 258 17.21 -28.72 -4.82
CA VAL A 258 16.18 -28.43 -3.81
C VAL A 258 15.69 -29.69 -3.08
N GLY A 259 15.56 -29.57 -1.75
CA GLY A 259 15.05 -30.61 -0.86
C GLY A 259 13.55 -30.46 -0.61
N LEU A 260 12.84 -31.59 -0.61
CA LEU A 260 11.38 -31.70 -0.38
C LEU A 260 11.02 -32.17 1.03
N GLY A 261 11.96 -32.09 1.98
CA GLY A 261 11.82 -32.56 3.35
C GLY A 261 12.74 -33.76 3.67
N PRO A 262 12.68 -34.29 4.91
CA PRO A 262 13.61 -35.30 5.41
C PRO A 262 13.29 -36.74 4.99
N HIS A 263 12.26 -36.95 4.17
CA HIS A 263 11.78 -38.29 3.81
C HIS A 263 12.06 -38.60 2.34
N ARG A 264 12.48 -39.84 2.05
CA ARG A 264 12.67 -40.32 0.68
C ARG A 264 11.31 -40.48 0.00
N LEU A 265 11.00 -39.57 -0.92
CA LEU A 265 9.80 -39.60 -1.73
C LEU A 265 9.99 -40.52 -2.96
N ARG A 266 8.90 -41.07 -3.48
CA ARG A 266 8.90 -41.73 -4.80
C ARG A 266 8.81 -40.69 -5.92
N VAL A 267 9.17 -41.07 -7.15
CA VAL A 267 9.16 -40.19 -8.34
C VAL A 267 7.81 -39.47 -8.49
N GLU A 268 6.71 -40.21 -8.41
CA GLU A 268 5.35 -39.66 -8.47
C GLU A 268 5.08 -38.65 -7.34
N THR A 269 5.49 -38.96 -6.11
CA THR A 269 5.28 -38.10 -4.94
C THR A 269 6.13 -36.83 -4.98
N ALA A 270 7.41 -36.95 -5.35
CA ALA A 270 8.34 -35.83 -5.50
C ALA A 270 7.89 -34.87 -6.61
N THR A 271 7.43 -35.43 -7.75
CA THR A 271 6.92 -34.64 -8.88
C THR A 271 5.74 -33.77 -8.46
N MET A 272 4.71 -34.35 -7.81
CA MET A 272 3.56 -33.56 -7.35
C MET A 272 3.93 -32.56 -6.25
N ALA A 273 4.77 -32.94 -5.29
CA ALA A 273 5.15 -32.08 -4.18
C ALA A 273 5.92 -30.83 -4.66
N LEU A 274 6.90 -31.00 -5.55
CA LEU A 274 7.64 -29.87 -6.11
C LEU A 274 6.76 -29.06 -7.08
N LEU A 275 6.00 -29.70 -7.98
CA LEU A 275 5.14 -28.99 -8.91
C LEU A 275 4.06 -28.15 -8.20
N SER A 276 3.34 -28.73 -7.23
CA SER A 276 2.33 -28.00 -6.46
C SER A 276 2.95 -26.81 -5.69
N THR A 277 4.15 -26.98 -5.13
CA THR A 277 4.88 -25.87 -4.47
C THR A 277 5.24 -24.76 -5.45
N LEU A 278 5.76 -25.10 -6.64
CA LEU A 278 6.15 -24.14 -7.68
C LEU A 278 4.95 -23.43 -8.32
N MET A 279 3.83 -24.14 -8.50
CA MET A 279 2.57 -23.57 -8.98
C MET A 279 1.99 -22.60 -7.95
N LEU A 280 1.82 -23.01 -6.68
CA LEU A 280 1.34 -22.12 -5.61
C LEU A 280 2.25 -20.91 -5.40
N TRP A 281 3.57 -21.07 -5.55
CA TRP A 281 4.50 -19.93 -5.54
C TRP A 281 4.24 -19.01 -6.75
N SER A 282 4.09 -19.55 -7.95
CA SER A 282 3.80 -18.77 -9.16
C SER A 282 2.48 -17.99 -9.06
N ASP A 283 1.44 -18.62 -8.51
CA ASP A 283 0.11 -18.02 -8.28
C ASP A 283 0.16 -16.93 -7.19
N SER A 284 0.98 -17.12 -6.14
CA SER A 284 1.17 -16.09 -5.10
C SER A 284 1.78 -14.79 -5.64
N GLN A 285 2.56 -14.88 -6.72
CA GLN A 285 3.10 -13.75 -7.47
C GLN A 285 2.06 -13.10 -8.42
N GLU A 286 0.85 -13.65 -8.53
CA GLU A 286 -0.29 -13.07 -9.28
C GLU A 286 -1.34 -12.48 -8.32
N ILE A 287 -1.51 -13.08 -7.13
CA ILE A 287 -2.39 -12.59 -6.06
C ILE A 287 -1.83 -11.33 -5.37
N THR A 288 -0.65 -10.86 -5.77
CA THR A 288 -0.27 -9.45 -5.57
C THR A 288 -0.92 -8.64 -6.69
N PRO A 289 -2.12 -8.01 -6.50
CA PRO A 289 -2.55 -6.99 -7.45
C PRO A 289 -1.44 -5.95 -7.50
N LYS A 290 -1.13 -5.42 -8.69
CA LYS A 290 -0.24 -4.26 -8.82
C LYS A 290 -0.81 -3.14 -7.97
N SER A 291 -0.35 -2.98 -6.73
CA SER A 291 -0.80 -1.92 -5.82
C SER A 291 -0.05 -0.61 -6.11
N GLN A 292 0.22 -0.40 -7.39
CA GLN A 292 1.10 0.58 -8.02
C GLN A 292 0.45 0.90 -9.37
N SER A 293 -0.17 2.07 -9.46
CA SER A 293 -0.76 2.58 -10.69
C SER A 293 -0.05 3.85 -11.10
N ILE A 294 0.57 3.84 -12.28
CA ILE A 294 1.22 5.03 -12.85
C ILE A 294 0.15 5.89 -13.52
N ILE A 295 -0.12 7.05 -12.94
CA ILE A 295 -1.16 7.97 -13.40
C ILE A 295 -0.57 8.88 -14.46
N LYS A 296 -1.12 8.81 -15.68
CA LYS A 296 -0.72 9.67 -16.81
C LYS A 296 -1.67 10.81 -17.06
N ILE A 297 -2.97 10.55 -16.91
CA ILE A 297 -4.05 11.51 -17.06
C ILE A 297 -4.75 11.57 -15.70
N LEU A 298 -4.92 12.78 -15.18
CA LEU A 298 -5.52 13.03 -13.88
C LEU A 298 -6.68 14.01 -14.10
N PRO A 299 -7.93 13.67 -13.72
CA PRO A 299 -9.05 14.60 -13.89
C PRO A 299 -8.77 15.93 -13.16
N GLY A 300 -9.14 17.04 -13.78
CA GLY A 300 -8.72 18.40 -13.37
C GLY A 300 -7.41 18.88 -14.03
N TYR A 301 -6.50 18.00 -14.45
CA TYR A 301 -5.29 18.41 -15.20
C TYR A 301 -5.49 18.28 -16.72
N SER A 302 -5.17 19.35 -17.45
CA SER A 302 -5.29 19.37 -18.92
C SER A 302 -4.16 18.60 -19.60
N GLY A 303 -4.46 17.35 -20.00
CA GLY A 303 -3.56 16.51 -20.81
C GLY A 303 -2.81 15.46 -20.00
N THR A 304 -1.56 15.17 -20.40
CA THR A 304 -0.71 14.22 -19.67
C THR A 304 0.12 14.95 -18.61
N LEU A 305 0.23 14.37 -17.41
CA LEU A 305 1.06 14.92 -16.34
C LEU A 305 2.54 15.03 -16.79
N PRO A 306 3.21 16.17 -16.54
CA PRO A 306 4.61 16.37 -16.95
C PRO A 306 5.63 15.68 -16.03
N PHE A 307 5.15 15.07 -14.94
CA PHE A 307 5.91 14.28 -13.98
C PHE A 307 5.26 12.90 -13.81
N LYS A 308 6.01 11.93 -13.31
CA LYS A 308 5.46 10.60 -13.00
C LYS A 308 4.78 10.65 -11.63
N LEU A 309 3.44 10.60 -11.63
CA LEU A 309 2.62 10.26 -10.47
C LEU A 309 2.39 8.75 -10.42
N GLU A 310 2.52 8.17 -9.25
CA GLU A 310 2.17 6.78 -8.95
C GLU A 310 1.29 6.75 -7.70
N THR A 311 0.17 6.03 -7.73
CA THR A 311 -0.69 5.82 -6.55
C THR A 311 -0.76 4.37 -6.17
N GLY A 312 -1.10 4.09 -4.92
CA GLY A 312 -1.12 2.72 -4.47
C GLY A 312 -1.51 2.49 -3.02
N TYR A 313 -1.56 1.21 -2.68
CA TYR A 313 -1.82 0.72 -1.32
C TYR A 313 -0.68 -0.17 -0.85
N VAL A 314 -0.29 -0.04 0.42
CA VAL A 314 0.63 -0.98 1.07
C VAL A 314 -0.01 -1.50 2.35
N GLY A 315 -0.03 -2.83 2.48
CA GLY A 315 -0.57 -3.52 3.65
C GLY A 315 0.34 -3.40 4.87
N VAL A 316 -0.22 -3.07 6.03
CA VAL A 316 0.46 -2.95 7.33
C VAL A 316 -0.44 -3.45 8.47
N GLY A 317 0.00 -3.35 9.72
CA GLY A 317 -0.68 -4.02 10.85
C GLY A 317 -0.50 -5.54 10.84
N LYS A 318 -1.36 -6.25 11.57
CA LYS A 318 -1.30 -7.72 11.64
C LYS A 318 -1.94 -8.32 10.39
N ASN A 319 -1.25 -9.24 9.73
CA ASN A 319 -1.71 -9.90 8.50
C ASN A 319 -2.18 -8.92 7.41
N ASP A 320 -1.55 -7.75 7.33
CA ASP A 320 -1.85 -6.70 6.35
C ASP A 320 -3.31 -6.18 6.40
N GLU A 321 -3.94 -6.24 7.59
CA GLU A 321 -5.31 -5.80 7.82
C GLU A 321 -5.55 -4.30 7.54
N VAL A 322 -4.53 -3.45 7.73
CA VAL A 322 -4.57 -2.03 7.37
C VAL A 322 -3.99 -1.84 5.98
N GLN A 323 -4.59 -0.97 5.17
CA GLN A 323 -4.16 -0.62 3.83
C GLN A 323 -3.90 0.90 3.79
N LEU A 324 -2.62 1.29 3.85
CA LEU A 324 -2.24 2.70 3.75
C LEU A 324 -2.10 3.09 2.28
N PHE A 325 -2.80 4.15 1.89
CA PHE A 325 -2.74 4.77 0.57
C PHE A 325 -1.59 5.77 0.47
N TYR A 326 -0.99 5.89 -0.72
CA TYR A 326 0.03 6.89 -0.98
C TYR A 326 -0.07 7.47 -2.39
N TYR A 327 0.42 8.70 -2.52
CA TYR A 327 0.81 9.31 -3.79
C TYR A 327 2.33 9.38 -3.80
N PHE A 328 2.98 8.87 -4.84
CA PHE A 328 4.41 8.97 -5.05
C PHE A 328 4.69 9.78 -6.31
N ILE A 329 5.57 10.78 -6.20
CA ILE A 329 6.01 11.60 -7.32
C ILE A 329 7.52 11.54 -7.43
N GLU A 330 8.01 11.13 -8.60
CA GLU A 330 9.44 11.11 -8.90
C GLU A 330 9.98 12.54 -9.05
N SER A 331 11.23 12.77 -8.63
CA SER A 331 11.87 14.07 -8.80
C SER A 331 11.88 14.50 -10.26
N GLU A 332 11.52 15.76 -10.50
CA GLU A 332 11.51 16.40 -11.82
C GLU A 332 12.93 16.61 -12.38
N ARG A 333 13.98 16.40 -11.57
CA ARG A 333 15.39 16.55 -11.96
C ARG A 333 16.05 15.19 -12.27
N ASN A 334 16.36 14.37 -11.26
CA ASN A 334 16.96 13.05 -11.46
C ASN A 334 16.57 12.06 -10.35
N PRO A 335 15.46 11.31 -10.50
CA PRO A 335 14.94 10.44 -9.45
C PRO A 335 15.86 9.27 -9.10
N LYS A 336 16.90 8.96 -9.91
CA LYS A 336 17.91 7.93 -9.60
C LYS A 336 19.04 8.43 -8.68
N LYS A 337 19.13 9.75 -8.45
CA LYS A 337 20.19 10.38 -7.63
C LYS A 337 19.63 11.27 -6.52
N ASP A 338 18.50 11.92 -6.78
CA ASP A 338 17.90 12.89 -5.89
C ASP A 338 17.27 12.21 -4.67
N PRO A 339 17.17 12.90 -3.52
CA PRO A 339 16.69 12.30 -2.28
C PRO A 339 15.29 11.69 -2.40
N LEU A 340 15.04 10.64 -1.61
CA LEU A 340 13.69 10.15 -1.35
C LEU A 340 13.19 10.81 -0.06
N LEU A 341 12.02 11.43 -0.13
CA LEU A 341 11.34 12.08 0.98
C LEU A 341 10.05 11.34 1.29
N LEU A 342 9.87 10.91 2.54
CA LEU A 342 8.54 10.50 3.04
C LEU A 342 7.90 11.73 3.70
N TRP A 343 6.77 12.20 3.18
CA TRP A 343 6.01 13.33 3.73
C TRP A 343 4.81 12.86 4.55
N LEU A 344 4.73 13.36 5.79
CA LEU A 344 3.69 13.07 6.77
C LEU A 344 2.95 14.38 7.10
N THR A 345 1.82 14.63 6.43
CA THR A 345 0.89 15.71 6.83
C THR A 345 0.34 15.43 8.23
N GLY A 346 0.09 16.49 9.02
CA GLY A 346 -0.37 16.37 10.41
C GLY A 346 -1.85 16.09 10.68
N GLY A 347 -2.45 16.85 11.60
CA GLY A 347 -3.77 16.57 12.19
C GLY A 347 -3.70 16.18 13.67
N PRO A 348 -3.69 14.88 14.04
CA PRO A 348 -3.59 13.70 13.18
C PRO A 348 -4.87 13.47 12.37
N GLY A 349 -4.77 12.64 11.33
CA GLY A 349 -5.91 12.29 10.49
C GLY A 349 -6.16 13.21 9.29
N CYS A 350 -5.21 14.10 8.96
CA CYS A 350 -5.28 14.91 7.74
C CYS A 350 -4.60 14.21 6.56
N SER A 351 -5.28 14.16 5.41
CA SER A 351 -4.78 13.50 4.21
C SER A 351 -3.55 14.22 3.65
N ALA A 352 -2.56 13.44 3.21
CA ALA A 352 -1.35 13.94 2.57
C ALA A 352 -1.59 14.49 1.15
N LEU A 353 -2.81 14.36 0.62
CA LEU A 353 -3.26 15.17 -0.51
C LEU A 353 -3.12 16.67 -0.19
N SER A 354 -3.30 17.08 1.08
CA SER A 354 -3.09 18.47 1.52
C SER A 354 -1.65 18.94 1.24
N GLY A 355 -0.67 18.12 1.64
CA GLY A 355 0.74 18.38 1.36
C GLY A 355 1.08 18.37 -0.14
N LEU A 356 0.33 17.59 -0.93
CA LEU A 356 0.50 17.52 -2.38
C LEU A 356 -0.05 18.77 -3.09
N VAL A 357 -1.25 19.26 -2.74
CA VAL A 357 -1.97 20.28 -3.53
C VAL A 357 -1.97 21.69 -2.92
N TYR A 358 -1.64 21.85 -1.64
CA TYR A 358 -1.57 23.16 -0.98
C TYR A 358 -0.16 23.56 -0.54
N GLU A 359 0.74 22.59 -0.31
CA GLU A 359 2.03 22.85 0.33
C GLU A 359 3.23 22.66 -0.62
N ILE A 360 3.64 21.41 -0.87
CA ILE A 360 4.96 21.09 -1.44
C ILE A 360 4.91 20.28 -2.76
N GLY A 361 3.76 19.76 -3.17
CA GLY A 361 3.64 18.99 -4.41
C GLY A 361 3.59 19.85 -5.69
N PRO A 362 3.65 19.22 -6.87
CA PRO A 362 3.77 19.90 -8.17
C PRO A 362 2.44 20.40 -8.76
N LEU A 363 1.33 20.18 -8.07
CA LEU A 363 0.01 20.66 -8.45
C LEU A 363 -0.51 21.64 -7.40
N ALA A 364 -1.32 22.60 -7.84
CA ALA A 364 -2.18 23.41 -6.99
C ALA A 364 -3.56 23.48 -7.63
N PHE A 365 -4.63 23.51 -6.84
CA PHE A 365 -5.96 23.75 -7.40
C PHE A 365 -6.08 25.18 -7.94
N ASP A 366 -6.77 25.33 -9.06
CA ASP A 366 -7.21 26.65 -9.50
C ASP A 366 -8.39 27.11 -8.65
N VAL A 367 -8.07 27.82 -7.56
CA VAL A 367 -9.07 28.33 -6.61
C VAL A 367 -9.75 29.61 -7.10
N VAL A 368 -9.25 30.24 -8.18
CA VAL A 368 -9.80 31.48 -8.72
C VAL A 368 -10.95 31.17 -9.68
N ASP A 369 -10.75 30.19 -10.56
CA ASP A 369 -11.74 29.77 -11.56
C ASP A 369 -12.67 28.63 -11.07
N PHE A 370 -12.72 28.36 -9.76
CA PHE A 370 -13.51 27.27 -9.17
C PHE A 370 -15.02 27.59 -9.13
N ASP A 371 -15.80 26.96 -10.00
CA ASP A 371 -17.27 27.12 -10.11
C ASP A 371 -18.08 26.14 -9.24
N GLY A 372 -17.43 25.38 -8.36
CA GLY A 372 -18.05 24.34 -7.54
C GLY A 372 -18.14 22.96 -8.20
N ARG A 373 -17.74 22.81 -9.48
CA ARG A 373 -17.64 21.50 -10.17
C ARG A 373 -16.27 20.88 -9.94
N LEU A 374 -15.90 19.85 -10.72
CA LEU A 374 -14.57 19.24 -10.67
C LEU A 374 -13.49 20.32 -10.90
N PRO A 375 -12.65 20.66 -9.90
CA PRO A 375 -11.69 21.74 -10.03
C PRO A 375 -10.53 21.37 -10.98
N SER A 376 -9.97 22.40 -11.61
CA SER A 376 -8.76 22.29 -12.42
C SER A 376 -7.48 22.37 -11.57
N PHE A 377 -6.38 21.88 -12.15
CA PHE A 377 -5.04 21.99 -11.59
C PHE A 377 -4.13 22.92 -12.38
N LEU A 378 -3.38 23.73 -11.65
CA LEU A 378 -2.21 24.47 -12.11
C LEU A 378 -0.93 23.75 -11.68
N LEU A 379 0.18 24.00 -12.39
CA LEU A 379 1.50 23.51 -11.97
C LEU A 379 2.09 24.43 -10.89
N ASN A 380 2.58 23.86 -9.79
CA ASN A 380 3.32 24.59 -8.77
C ASN A 380 4.81 24.71 -9.18
N PRO A 381 5.32 25.91 -9.53
CA PRO A 381 6.72 26.09 -9.89
C PRO A 381 7.67 25.90 -8.70
N HIS A 382 7.17 26.00 -7.48
CA HIS A 382 7.92 25.94 -6.23
C HIS A 382 7.81 24.59 -5.50
N SER A 383 7.40 23.52 -6.20
CA SER A 383 7.30 22.19 -5.60
C SER A 383 8.65 21.66 -5.11
N TRP A 384 8.63 20.91 -4.01
CA TRP A 384 9.78 20.15 -3.51
C TRP A 384 10.17 18.99 -4.45
N THR A 385 9.27 18.57 -5.34
CA THR A 385 9.57 17.54 -6.36
C THR A 385 10.61 18.00 -7.39
N LYS A 386 10.86 19.31 -7.52
CA LYS A 386 11.98 19.90 -8.28
C LYS A 386 13.36 19.38 -7.85
N VAL A 387 13.50 18.90 -6.60
CA VAL A 387 14.79 18.51 -6.00
C VAL A 387 14.80 17.18 -5.25
N ALA A 388 13.64 16.53 -5.06
CA ALA A 388 13.51 15.23 -4.40
C ALA A 388 12.36 14.41 -5.02
N SER A 389 12.39 13.08 -4.86
CA SER A 389 11.22 12.23 -5.08
C SER A 389 10.43 12.14 -3.78
N VAL A 390 9.11 12.33 -3.80
CA VAL A 390 8.29 12.50 -2.58
C VAL A 390 7.17 11.46 -2.52
N ILE A 391 7.08 10.75 -1.38
CA ILE A 391 5.95 9.88 -1.01
C ILE A 391 5.05 10.67 -0.05
N PHE A 392 3.85 11.02 -0.49
CA PHE A 392 2.77 11.56 0.32
C PHE A 392 1.95 10.39 0.85
N LEU A 393 1.99 10.15 2.16
CA LEU A 393 1.34 8.99 2.80
C LEU A 393 0.08 9.41 3.54
N ASP A 394 -1.06 8.80 3.25
CA ASP A 394 -2.26 8.96 4.09
C ASP A 394 -2.12 8.08 5.34
N TRP A 395 -2.05 8.68 6.53
CA TRP A 395 -1.91 7.96 7.80
C TRP A 395 -2.69 8.66 8.93
N PRO A 396 -3.26 7.92 9.91
CA PRO A 396 -3.40 6.47 9.97
C PRO A 396 -4.56 5.93 9.09
N ALA A 397 -5.02 4.69 9.30
CA ALA A 397 -6.23 4.17 8.65
C ALA A 397 -7.46 5.04 8.98
N GLY A 398 -8.32 5.29 7.98
CA GLY A 398 -9.44 6.23 8.04
C GLY A 398 -9.06 7.68 7.67
N THR A 399 -7.79 7.92 7.33
CA THR A 399 -7.29 9.21 6.81
C THR A 399 -7.28 9.19 5.30
N GLY A 400 -7.86 10.19 4.64
CA GLY A 400 -7.88 10.30 3.18
C GLY A 400 -8.37 9.01 2.51
N PHE A 401 -7.50 8.38 1.72
CA PHE A 401 -7.80 7.10 1.05
C PHE A 401 -7.27 5.84 1.77
N SER A 402 -6.72 5.96 2.98
CA SER A 402 -6.26 4.84 3.81
C SER A 402 -7.41 4.22 4.62
N TYR A 403 -7.44 2.89 4.73
CA TYR A 403 -8.53 2.18 5.41
C TYR A 403 -8.06 0.88 6.10
N SER A 404 -8.95 0.22 6.84
CA SER A 404 -8.70 -1.09 7.46
C SER A 404 -9.80 -2.10 7.08
N ASN A 405 -9.40 -3.35 6.83
CA ASN A 405 -10.29 -4.50 6.62
C ASN A 405 -10.92 -5.00 7.94
N THR A 406 -10.38 -4.60 9.09
CA THR A 406 -10.88 -4.98 10.43
C THR A 406 -11.25 -3.74 11.23
N SER A 407 -12.28 -3.83 12.07
CA SER A 407 -12.62 -2.76 13.03
C SER A 407 -11.44 -2.46 13.97
N GLN A 408 -10.71 -3.51 14.39
CA GLN A 408 -9.54 -3.36 15.26
C GLN A 408 -8.42 -2.51 14.63
N GLY A 409 -8.25 -2.57 13.31
CA GLY A 409 -7.24 -1.80 12.61
C GLY A 409 -7.53 -0.29 12.51
N TYR A 410 -8.69 0.20 12.99
CA TYR A 410 -8.96 1.65 13.11
C TYR A 410 -8.57 2.26 14.48
N PHE A 411 -8.27 1.44 15.50
CA PHE A 411 -7.74 1.95 16.76
C PHE A 411 -6.24 2.25 16.61
N TYR A 412 -5.87 3.51 16.74
CA TYR A 412 -4.51 4.00 16.51
C TYR A 412 -3.93 4.76 17.70
N SER A 413 -2.61 4.86 17.71
CA SER A 413 -1.85 5.70 18.64
C SER A 413 -0.57 6.21 17.98
N ASP A 414 0.12 7.16 18.61
CA ASP A 414 1.43 7.67 18.14
C ASP A 414 2.40 6.51 17.85
N THR A 415 2.51 5.58 18.81
CA THR A 415 3.39 4.40 18.70
C THR A 415 2.96 3.39 17.63
N LYS A 416 1.65 3.15 17.45
CA LYS A 416 1.17 2.25 16.37
C LYS A 416 1.37 2.89 15.00
N SER A 417 1.03 4.16 14.85
CA SER A 417 1.23 4.94 13.62
C SER A 417 2.68 4.89 13.18
N THR A 418 3.62 5.16 14.11
CA THR A 418 5.07 5.10 13.84
C THR A 418 5.50 3.75 13.26
N LYS A 419 5.06 2.64 13.85
CA LYS A 419 5.41 1.28 13.42
C LYS A 419 4.80 0.91 12.08
N ASP A 420 3.56 1.30 11.83
CA ASP A 420 2.88 1.06 10.57
C ASP A 420 3.49 1.90 9.44
N ILE A 421 3.85 3.17 9.67
CA ILE A 421 4.57 4.03 8.70
C ILE A 421 5.97 3.47 8.37
N TYR A 422 6.70 2.99 9.37
CA TYR A 422 8.00 2.33 9.16
C TYR A 422 7.87 1.01 8.39
N THR A 423 6.83 0.22 8.67
CA THR A 423 6.52 -1.02 7.94
C THR A 423 6.10 -0.73 6.50
N PHE A 424 5.27 0.30 6.29
CA PHE A 424 4.92 0.85 4.97
C PHE A 424 6.19 1.15 4.18
N LEU A 425 7.10 1.97 4.73
CA LEU A 425 8.28 2.41 4.00
C LEU A 425 9.23 1.25 3.66
N ARG A 426 9.33 0.25 4.55
CA ARG A 426 10.11 -0.98 4.26
C ARG A 426 9.52 -1.77 3.10
N LYS A 427 8.21 -2.03 3.11
CA LYS A 427 7.52 -2.77 2.03
C LYS A 427 7.53 -1.97 0.73
N TRP A 428 7.35 -0.66 0.81
CA TRP A 428 7.43 0.23 -0.34
C TRP A 428 8.82 0.15 -0.99
N LEU A 429 9.91 0.22 -0.21
CA LEU A 429 11.29 0.08 -0.73
C LEU A 429 11.62 -1.32 -1.29
N LEU A 430 11.00 -2.38 -0.78
CA LEU A 430 11.10 -3.73 -1.37
C LEU A 430 10.49 -3.76 -2.79
N ASN A 431 9.34 -3.11 -2.97
CA ASN A 431 8.66 -3.00 -4.27
C ASN A 431 9.32 -1.94 -5.18
N HIS A 432 10.15 -1.06 -4.63
CA HIS A 432 10.83 0.03 -5.32
C HIS A 432 12.36 -0.01 -5.16
N PRO A 433 13.03 -1.11 -5.55
CA PRO A 433 14.44 -1.34 -5.22
C PRO A 433 15.40 -0.30 -5.81
N MET A 434 14.98 0.44 -6.84
CA MET A 434 15.76 1.54 -7.41
C MET A 434 15.98 2.71 -6.43
N PHE A 435 15.10 2.90 -5.44
CA PHE A 435 15.20 3.99 -4.45
C PHE A 435 15.95 3.62 -3.17
N ILE A 436 16.34 2.35 -2.97
CA ILE A 436 17.06 1.90 -1.75
C ILE A 436 18.37 2.66 -1.53
N LYS A 437 19.05 3.06 -2.62
CA LYS A 437 20.32 3.79 -2.59
C LYS A 437 20.17 5.31 -2.51
N ASN A 438 18.97 5.85 -2.65
CA ASN A 438 18.73 7.29 -2.58
C ASN A 438 18.89 7.75 -1.13
N ARG A 439 19.37 8.98 -0.93
CA ARG A 439 19.38 9.62 0.40
C ARG A 439 17.95 9.72 0.90
N LEU A 440 17.64 9.03 1.99
CA LEU A 440 16.30 9.02 2.57
C LEU A 440 16.19 10.09 3.66
N TYR A 441 15.10 10.85 3.62
CA TYR A 441 14.68 11.77 4.66
C TYR A 441 13.21 11.51 5.04
N VAL A 442 12.89 11.60 6.32
CA VAL A 442 11.50 11.61 6.80
C VAL A 442 11.11 13.05 7.10
N ALA A 443 9.98 13.50 6.58
CA ALA A 443 9.51 14.87 6.65
C ALA A 443 8.04 14.96 7.01
N GLY A 444 7.61 16.10 7.53
CA GLY A 444 6.23 16.34 7.90
C GLY A 444 6.06 17.63 8.69
N ASP A 445 4.81 18.01 8.87
CA ASP A 445 4.40 19.27 9.47
C ASP A 445 3.48 19.04 10.67
N SER A 446 3.24 20.06 11.50
CA SER A 446 2.18 20.03 12.53
C SER A 446 2.28 18.77 13.42
N TYR A 447 1.19 18.01 13.60
CA TYR A 447 1.21 16.71 14.30
C TYR A 447 2.05 15.64 13.58
N GLY A 448 2.21 15.69 12.26
CA GLY A 448 3.10 14.80 11.50
C GLY A 448 4.57 15.04 11.85
N GLY A 449 4.93 16.30 12.12
CA GLY A 449 6.20 16.71 12.72
C GLY A 449 6.53 16.00 14.04
N LYS A 450 5.52 15.55 14.79
CA LYS A 450 5.68 14.69 15.99
C LYS A 450 6.14 13.28 15.64
N LEU A 451 5.56 12.70 14.58
CA LEU A 451 5.82 11.34 14.12
C LEU A 451 7.16 11.24 13.38
N VAL A 452 7.60 12.29 12.67
CA VAL A 452 8.88 12.35 11.96
C VAL A 452 10.09 11.83 12.78
N PRO A 453 10.42 12.37 13.97
CA PRO A 453 11.55 11.88 14.77
C PRO A 453 11.32 10.47 15.32
N MET A 454 10.06 10.06 15.54
CA MET A 454 9.74 8.71 15.97
C MET A 454 10.00 7.69 14.84
N VAL A 455 9.57 8.00 13.62
CA VAL A 455 9.78 7.15 12.43
C VAL A 455 11.27 7.11 12.04
N ALA A 456 11.98 8.24 12.11
CA ALA A 456 13.43 8.27 11.91
C ALA A 456 14.18 7.39 12.94
N PHE A 457 13.71 7.34 14.19
CA PHE A 457 14.23 6.43 15.21
C PHE A 457 13.85 4.96 14.95
N GLU A 458 12.62 4.70 14.46
CA GLU A 458 12.19 3.46 13.78
C GLU A 458 13.26 2.91 12.82
N ILE A 459 13.62 3.75 11.85
CA ILE A 459 14.56 3.41 10.77
C ILE A 459 15.97 3.17 11.31
N LEU A 460 16.44 3.99 12.26
CA LEU A 460 17.72 3.78 12.96
C LEU A 460 17.77 2.40 13.63
N GLN A 461 16.79 2.06 14.47
CA GLN A 461 16.75 0.77 15.17
C GLN A 461 16.67 -0.39 14.18
N GLY A 462 15.90 -0.26 13.10
CA GLY A 462 15.84 -1.27 12.03
C GLY A 462 17.17 -1.51 11.33
N ASN A 463 17.91 -0.45 11.02
CA ASN A 463 19.22 -0.49 10.40
C ASN A 463 20.30 -1.06 11.33
N GLU A 464 20.20 -0.83 12.65
CA GLU A 464 21.09 -1.41 13.67
C GLU A 464 20.79 -2.90 13.92
N ALA A 465 19.51 -3.30 13.86
CA ALA A 465 19.07 -4.69 13.92
C ALA A 465 19.33 -5.49 12.62
N GLY A 466 19.96 -4.88 11.60
CA GLY A 466 20.32 -5.56 10.34
C GLY A 466 19.15 -5.88 9.40
N LEU A 467 17.95 -5.33 9.66
CA LEU A 467 16.74 -5.61 8.89
C LEU A 467 16.84 -5.07 7.45
N GLN A 468 16.32 -5.82 6.49
CA GLN A 468 16.39 -5.51 5.06
C GLN A 468 15.08 -4.95 4.49
N PRO A 469 15.15 -4.14 3.41
CA PRO A 469 16.34 -3.44 2.93
C PRO A 469 16.85 -2.44 3.97
N ARG A 470 18.18 -2.33 4.08
CA ARG A 470 18.82 -1.24 4.83
C ARG A 470 18.41 0.09 4.20
N MET A 471 17.86 1.00 5.00
CA MET A 471 17.39 2.29 4.52
C MET A 471 18.50 3.34 4.64
N THR A 472 18.79 4.06 3.56
CA THR A 472 19.87 5.06 3.50
C THR A 472 19.44 6.39 4.14
N LEU A 473 18.96 6.35 5.39
CA LEU A 473 18.55 7.53 6.16
C LEU A 473 19.73 8.48 6.32
N GLN A 474 19.54 9.74 5.95
CA GLN A 474 20.51 10.82 6.14
C GLN A 474 20.04 11.82 7.20
N GLY A 475 18.73 11.97 7.37
CA GLY A 475 18.19 12.99 8.22
C GLY A 475 16.67 13.04 8.26
N TYR A 476 16.14 14.12 8.81
CA TYR A 476 14.71 14.37 8.90
C TYR A 476 14.37 15.86 8.87
N ILE A 477 13.12 16.18 8.52
CA ILE A 477 12.64 17.55 8.33
C ILE A 477 11.34 17.76 9.12
N VAL A 478 11.24 18.84 9.90
CA VAL A 478 10.04 19.15 10.70
C VAL A 478 9.63 20.60 10.47
N GLY A 479 8.41 20.82 9.96
CA GLY A 479 7.80 22.14 9.81
C GLY A 479 6.75 22.41 10.88
N ASN A 480 6.89 23.48 11.67
CA ASN A 480 5.91 23.88 12.71
C ASN A 480 5.43 22.68 13.58
N GLY A 481 6.35 21.76 13.88
CA GLY A 481 6.01 20.43 14.37
C GLY A 481 5.67 20.41 15.86
N PHE A 482 4.51 19.89 16.21
CA PHE A 482 4.11 19.66 17.59
C PHE A 482 5.05 18.65 18.24
N THR A 483 5.78 19.09 19.25
CA THR A 483 6.93 18.36 19.80
C THR A 483 6.75 18.01 21.27
N ASP A 484 6.20 18.94 22.04
CA ASP A 484 5.99 18.82 23.49
C ASP A 484 4.88 19.79 23.93
N PRO A 485 3.72 19.32 24.42
CA PRO A 485 2.57 20.18 24.74
C PRO A 485 2.92 21.26 25.76
N LYS A 486 3.74 20.93 26.75
CA LYS A 486 4.12 21.83 27.83
C LYS A 486 5.08 22.91 27.35
N ILE A 487 5.93 22.63 26.37
CA ILE A 487 6.81 23.63 25.75
C ILE A 487 6.06 24.48 24.73
N ASP A 488 5.34 23.83 23.80
CA ASP A 488 4.78 24.47 22.61
C ASP A 488 3.58 25.36 22.95
N TYR A 489 2.67 24.92 23.83
CA TYR A 489 1.50 25.70 24.22
C TYR A 489 1.88 26.86 25.15
N ASN A 490 2.72 26.63 26.16
CA ASN A 490 3.22 27.72 27.03
C ASN A 490 4.11 28.73 26.27
N ALA A 491 4.56 28.45 25.04
CA ALA A 491 5.25 29.44 24.21
C ALA A 491 4.31 30.46 23.57
N ARG A 492 2.99 30.21 23.53
CA ARG A 492 1.98 31.09 22.91
C ARG A 492 1.94 32.50 23.50
N ILE A 493 1.98 32.63 24.82
CA ILE A 493 1.92 33.95 25.49
C ILE A 493 3.21 34.77 25.27
N PRO A 494 4.42 34.22 25.49
CA PRO A 494 5.66 34.88 25.08
C PRO A 494 5.72 35.25 23.60
N TYR A 495 5.13 34.42 22.72
CA TYR A 495 5.02 34.73 21.30
C TYR A 495 4.05 35.89 21.03
N ALA A 496 2.85 35.87 21.63
CA ALA A 496 1.86 36.94 21.51
C ALA A 496 2.44 38.30 21.93
N HIS A 497 3.20 38.32 23.03
CA HIS A 497 3.94 39.50 23.47
C HIS A 497 4.92 40.02 22.40
N ARG A 498 5.76 39.13 21.84
CA ARG A 498 6.73 39.51 20.79
C ARG A 498 6.11 39.96 19.48
N MET A 499 4.90 39.53 19.17
CA MET A 499 4.15 39.95 17.99
C MET A 499 3.24 41.17 18.26
N ALA A 500 3.42 41.84 19.41
CA ALA A 500 2.62 42.99 19.86
C ALA A 500 1.11 42.73 19.93
N LEU A 501 0.71 41.48 20.19
CA LEU A 501 -0.68 41.05 20.37
C LEU A 501 -1.17 41.26 21.81
N ILE A 502 -0.26 41.44 22.76
CA ILE A 502 -0.53 41.80 24.17
C ILE A 502 0.51 42.81 24.66
N SER A 503 0.17 43.60 25.68
CA SER A 503 1.09 44.60 26.24
C SER A 503 2.13 44.02 27.20
N ASP A 504 3.17 44.80 27.50
CA ASP A 504 4.21 44.47 28.49
C ASP A 504 3.61 44.19 29.87
N GLU A 505 2.61 44.99 30.28
CA GLU A 505 1.95 44.85 31.59
C GLU A 505 1.19 43.52 31.71
N TYR A 506 0.44 43.13 30.68
CA TYR A 506 -0.28 41.85 30.66
C TYR A 506 0.71 40.68 30.65
N PHE A 507 1.77 40.76 29.84
CA PHE A 507 2.79 39.71 29.77
C PHE A 507 3.52 39.53 31.10
N GLU A 508 4.02 40.60 31.72
CA GLU A 508 4.74 40.52 32.99
C GLU A 508 3.82 40.11 34.16
N ALA A 509 2.57 40.57 34.20
CA ALA A 509 1.60 40.13 35.19
C ALA A 509 1.33 38.61 35.11
N ALA A 510 1.13 38.06 33.90
CA ALA A 510 0.94 36.63 33.71
C ALA A 510 2.23 35.84 34.00
N LYS A 511 3.39 36.33 33.55
CA LYS A 511 4.70 35.70 33.79
C LYS A 511 5.04 35.60 35.28
N ILE A 512 4.76 36.64 36.07
CA ILE A 512 4.96 36.61 37.54
C ILE A 512 3.95 35.68 38.21
N SER A 513 2.67 35.74 37.81
CA SER A 513 1.58 35.04 38.51
C SER A 513 1.49 33.55 38.18
N CYS A 514 1.87 33.15 36.96
CA CYS A 514 1.73 31.79 36.44
C CYS A 514 3.02 30.95 36.42
N ASP A 515 4.18 31.53 36.77
CA ASP A 515 5.50 30.86 36.73
C ASP A 515 5.82 30.14 35.39
N GLY A 516 5.30 30.69 34.28
CA GLY A 516 5.46 30.12 32.93
C GLY A 516 4.49 28.99 32.56
N GLU A 517 3.55 28.62 33.42
CA GLU A 517 2.46 27.66 33.15
C GLU A 517 1.17 28.40 32.78
N TYR A 518 1.01 28.69 31.49
CA TYR A 518 -0.08 29.51 30.95
C TYR A 518 -1.24 28.70 30.37
N GLU A 519 -0.98 27.53 29.77
CA GLU A 519 -2.02 26.73 29.09
C GLU A 519 -2.86 25.92 30.09
N ASN A 520 -2.22 25.33 31.10
CA ASN A 520 -2.88 24.53 32.16
C ASN A 520 -2.44 25.01 33.56
N PRO A 521 -2.79 26.24 33.96
CA PRO A 521 -2.47 26.77 35.29
C PRO A 521 -3.20 26.00 36.40
N ASP A 522 -2.68 26.04 37.63
CA ASP A 522 -3.38 25.51 38.81
C ASP A 522 -4.73 26.24 38.98
N PRO A 523 -5.88 25.52 39.02
CA PRO A 523 -7.20 26.12 39.22
C PRO A 523 -7.33 26.95 40.52
N ASN A 524 -6.45 26.73 41.50
CA ASN A 524 -6.42 27.46 42.76
C ASN A 524 -5.52 28.72 42.70
N ASN A 525 -4.70 28.88 41.67
CA ASN A 525 -3.86 30.07 41.45
C ASN A 525 -4.69 31.20 40.82
N LEU A 526 -5.59 31.79 41.63
CA LEU A 526 -6.45 32.90 41.23
C LEU A 526 -5.66 34.10 40.64
N PRO A 527 -4.47 34.51 41.15
CA PRO A 527 -3.65 35.53 40.51
C PRO A 527 -3.28 35.21 39.06
N CYS A 528 -2.87 33.98 38.77
CA CYS A 528 -2.58 33.56 37.39
C CYS A 528 -3.84 33.59 36.51
N LEU A 529 -4.94 33.00 36.98
CA LEU A 529 -6.19 32.96 36.21
C LEU A 529 -6.67 34.37 35.85
N LEU A 530 -6.60 35.33 36.77
CA LEU A 530 -6.95 36.73 36.53
C LEU A 530 -5.99 37.42 35.54
N ALA A 531 -4.69 37.13 35.61
CA ALA A 531 -3.70 37.67 34.69
C ALA A 531 -3.85 37.15 33.24
N LEU A 532 -4.44 35.96 33.07
CA LEU A 532 -4.70 35.35 31.76
C LEU A 532 -5.95 35.89 31.06
N VAL A 533 -6.92 36.45 31.78
CA VAL A 533 -8.17 37.01 31.20
C VAL A 533 -7.91 38.05 30.10
N PRO A 534 -7.17 39.16 30.33
CA PRO A 534 -6.95 40.16 29.29
C PRO A 534 -6.14 39.62 28.11
N ILE A 535 -5.24 38.66 28.34
CA ILE A 535 -4.49 37.99 27.26
C ILE A 535 -5.44 37.17 26.38
N HIS A 536 -6.39 36.46 26.99
CA HIS A 536 -7.42 35.74 26.23
C HIS A 536 -8.30 36.71 25.42
N GLU A 537 -8.72 37.84 26.01
CA GLU A 537 -9.51 38.86 25.30
C GLU A 537 -8.77 39.43 24.07
N CYS A 538 -7.47 39.68 24.17
CA CYS A 538 -6.67 40.15 23.03
C CYS A 538 -6.45 39.08 21.94
N THR A 539 -6.47 37.79 22.29
CA THR A 539 -6.05 36.69 21.39
C THR A 539 -7.18 35.79 20.88
N ASN A 540 -8.37 35.83 21.49
CA ASN A 540 -9.48 34.92 21.18
C ASN A 540 -10.02 35.05 19.75
N GLN A 541 -9.84 36.19 19.08
CA GLN A 541 -10.27 36.46 17.70
C GLN A 541 -9.18 36.21 16.65
N LEU A 542 -7.96 35.84 17.04
CA LEU A 542 -6.88 35.57 16.09
C LEU A 542 -7.04 34.21 15.40
N ASN A 543 -6.65 34.15 14.12
CA ASN A 543 -6.31 32.90 13.47
C ASN A 543 -4.94 32.44 14.01
N THR A 544 -4.91 31.44 14.89
CA THR A 544 -3.65 30.99 15.49
C THR A 544 -2.72 30.33 14.49
N ALA A 545 -3.21 29.82 13.34
CA ALA A 545 -2.36 29.22 12.32
C ALA A 545 -1.63 30.26 11.45
N GLN A 546 -2.14 31.50 11.38
CA GLN A 546 -1.54 32.62 10.67
C GLN A 546 -2.13 33.91 11.23
N ILE A 547 -1.41 34.57 12.15
CA ILE A 547 -1.97 35.70 12.93
C ILE A 547 -2.32 36.95 12.10
N LEU A 548 -1.88 37.03 10.84
CA LEU A 548 -2.22 38.11 9.91
C LEU A 548 -3.48 37.81 9.06
N GLU A 549 -3.99 36.58 9.07
CA GLU A 549 -5.19 36.19 8.33
C GLU A 549 -6.43 36.18 9.24
N PRO A 550 -7.63 36.40 8.69
CA PRO A 550 -8.86 36.43 9.48
C PRO A 550 -9.19 35.07 10.09
N LYS A 551 -9.82 35.08 11.28
CA LYS A 551 -10.33 33.88 11.93
C LYS A 551 -11.64 33.43 11.30
N CYS A 552 -11.52 32.58 10.28
CA CYS A 552 -12.65 32.01 9.56
C CYS A 552 -13.32 30.87 10.34
N LYS A 553 -14.65 30.74 10.24
CA LYS A 553 -15.35 29.54 10.73
C LYS A 553 -14.91 28.32 9.91
N TYR A 554 -14.74 27.17 10.55
CA TYR A 554 -14.56 25.91 9.84
C TYR A 554 -15.86 25.51 9.15
N ILE A 555 -15.78 25.25 7.84
CA ILE A 555 -16.88 24.67 7.07
C ILE A 555 -16.81 23.15 7.28
N ALA A 556 -17.47 22.69 8.33
CA ALA A 556 -17.79 21.27 8.55
C ALA A 556 -19.27 21.20 8.97
N PRO A 557 -20.08 20.32 8.35
CA PRO A 557 -21.48 20.18 8.74
C PRO A 557 -21.56 19.73 10.20
N LYS A 558 -22.48 20.34 10.97
CA LYS A 558 -22.79 19.85 12.31
C LYS A 558 -23.56 18.53 12.19
N PRO A 559 -23.38 17.55 13.11
CA PRO A 559 -24.10 16.29 13.06
C PRO A 559 -25.64 16.39 13.16
N ASP A 560 -26.17 17.54 13.60
CA ASP A 560 -27.59 17.69 13.95
C ASP A 560 -28.47 18.26 12.82
N ASP A 561 -27.90 18.83 11.75
CA ASP A 561 -28.65 19.35 10.59
C ASP A 561 -28.83 18.27 9.50
N ILE A 562 -29.56 17.20 9.84
CA ILE A 562 -30.07 16.24 8.84
C ILE A 562 -31.33 16.82 8.18
N GLY A 563 -31.11 17.81 7.32
CA GLY A 563 -32.04 18.23 6.28
C GLY A 563 -31.53 17.78 4.91
N TRP A 564 -32.36 17.08 4.13
CA TRP A 564 -32.10 16.97 2.68
C TRP A 564 -32.08 18.38 2.07
N ASP A 565 -31.29 18.56 1.01
CA ASP A 565 -31.00 19.81 0.28
C ASP A 565 -30.17 20.86 1.04
N SER A 566 -28.82 20.81 0.88
CA SER A 566 -27.90 21.94 1.14
C SER A 566 -26.50 21.76 0.52
N ILE A 567 -26.41 21.46 -0.78
CA ILE A 567 -25.16 21.71 -1.55
C ILE A 567 -24.94 23.23 -1.71
N ASP A 568 -26.01 24.03 -1.71
CA ASP A 568 -25.96 25.50 -1.85
C ASP A 568 -25.19 26.22 -0.73
N HIS A 569 -25.08 25.65 0.48
CA HIS A 569 -24.35 26.29 1.58
C HIS A 569 -22.81 26.24 1.43
N LEU A 570 -22.28 25.44 0.50
CA LEU A 570 -20.86 25.45 0.12
C LEU A 570 -20.54 26.49 -0.98
N LEU A 571 -21.56 27.03 -1.64
CA LEU A 571 -21.44 27.83 -2.87
C LEU A 571 -22.09 29.21 -2.77
N LEU A 572 -22.19 29.78 -1.56
CA LEU A 572 -22.32 31.23 -1.47
C LEU A 572 -20.99 31.83 -1.93
N PRO A 573 -20.95 32.58 -3.06
CA PRO A 573 -19.85 33.51 -3.26
C PRO A 573 -19.83 34.45 -2.06
N ALA A 574 -18.67 35.01 -1.74
CA ALA A 574 -18.66 36.19 -0.89
C ALA A 574 -19.62 37.21 -1.52
N GLU A 575 -20.73 37.54 -0.82
CA GLU A 575 -21.56 38.71 -1.16
C GLU A 575 -20.61 39.88 -1.42
N GLU A 576 -20.84 40.73 -2.42
CA GLU A 576 -19.88 41.78 -2.79
C GLU A 576 -19.49 42.65 -1.58
N GLY A 577 -18.33 42.37 -0.96
CA GLY A 577 -17.93 42.88 0.37
C GLY A 577 -17.56 41.82 1.43
N GLY A 578 -17.72 40.52 1.17
CA GLY A 578 -17.39 39.44 2.09
C GLY A 578 -15.88 39.21 2.28
N LEU A 579 -15.49 38.88 3.51
CA LEU A 579 -14.09 38.69 3.91
C LEU A 579 -13.51 37.39 3.32
N TRP A 580 -12.45 37.49 2.50
CA TRP A 580 -11.78 36.31 1.92
C TRP A 580 -11.16 35.42 3.01
N CYS A 581 -11.35 34.11 2.87
CA CYS A 581 -10.97 33.12 3.87
C CYS A 581 -10.24 31.94 3.24
N ARG A 582 -8.94 31.76 3.53
CA ARG A 582 -8.11 30.62 3.07
C ARG A 582 -8.78 29.25 3.21
N ASN A 583 -9.55 29.03 4.29
CA ASN A 583 -10.28 27.78 4.50
C ASN A 583 -11.28 27.42 3.39
N GLN A 584 -11.77 28.41 2.62
CA GLN A 584 -12.67 28.19 1.48
C GLN A 584 -11.95 27.44 0.35
N ASN A 585 -10.64 27.68 0.15
CA ASN A 585 -9.83 27.00 -0.86
C ASN A 585 -9.88 25.48 -0.69
N TYR A 586 -10.00 24.98 0.53
CA TYR A 586 -9.98 23.53 0.82
C TYR A 586 -11.21 22.77 0.29
N ALA A 587 -12.29 23.46 -0.06
CA ALA A 587 -13.46 22.87 -0.70
C ALA A 587 -13.08 22.17 -2.02
N THR A 588 -12.10 22.71 -2.76
CA THR A 588 -11.60 22.11 -4.01
C THR A 588 -11.13 20.66 -3.80
N SER A 589 -10.31 20.39 -2.79
CA SER A 589 -9.90 19.00 -2.48
C SER A 589 -11.04 18.07 -2.12
N ILE A 590 -12.10 18.57 -1.46
CA ILE A 590 -13.26 17.75 -1.05
C ILE A 590 -14.08 17.37 -2.28
N VAL A 591 -14.37 18.33 -3.17
CA VAL A 591 -15.09 18.07 -4.42
C VAL A 591 -14.27 17.16 -5.34
N TRP A 592 -12.98 17.42 -5.47
CA TRP A 592 -12.09 16.64 -6.33
C TRP A 592 -11.91 15.19 -5.88
N ALA A 593 -11.58 14.95 -4.61
CA ALA A 593 -11.31 13.60 -4.11
C ALA A 593 -12.56 12.72 -4.00
N ASN A 594 -13.75 13.31 -3.96
CA ASN A 594 -15.03 12.58 -3.99
C ASN A 594 -15.58 12.37 -5.41
N ASP A 595 -14.98 12.95 -6.46
CA ASP A 595 -15.41 12.70 -7.83
C ASP A 595 -15.12 11.22 -8.22
N PRO A 596 -16.13 10.48 -8.74
CA PRO A 596 -15.94 9.07 -9.08
C PRO A 596 -14.89 8.81 -10.17
N THR A 597 -14.68 9.76 -11.10
CA THR A 597 -13.67 9.65 -12.16
C THR A 597 -12.27 9.90 -11.62
N VAL A 598 -12.12 10.79 -10.62
CA VAL A 598 -10.88 10.96 -9.86
C VAL A 598 -10.55 9.68 -9.09
N GLN A 599 -11.52 9.12 -8.35
CA GLN A 599 -11.29 7.90 -7.59
C GLN A 599 -10.94 6.69 -8.48
N GLU A 600 -11.56 6.59 -9.67
CA GLU A 600 -11.20 5.60 -10.67
C GLU A 600 -9.78 5.83 -11.24
N ALA A 601 -9.44 7.07 -11.58
CA ALA A 601 -8.11 7.43 -12.07
C ALA A 601 -6.99 7.20 -11.03
N LEU A 602 -7.26 7.44 -9.74
CA LEU A 602 -6.33 7.16 -8.64
C LEU A 602 -6.30 5.68 -8.23
N HIS A 603 -7.16 4.83 -8.80
CA HIS A 603 -7.35 3.42 -8.47
C HIS A 603 -7.76 3.17 -7.00
N ILE A 604 -8.66 4.01 -6.47
CA ILE A 604 -9.24 3.85 -5.14
C ILE A 604 -10.13 2.60 -5.11
N ARG A 605 -10.05 1.84 -4.01
CA ARG A 605 -10.82 0.59 -3.85
C ARG A 605 -12.28 0.91 -3.52
N LYS A 606 -13.15 0.76 -4.53
CA LYS A 606 -14.59 1.04 -4.46
C LYS A 606 -15.24 0.35 -3.23
N GLY A 607 -16.05 1.10 -2.48
CA GLY A 607 -16.80 0.61 -1.32
C GLY A 607 -16.03 0.53 0.00
N MET A 608 -14.72 0.77 0.02
CA MET A 608 -13.93 0.75 1.27
C MET A 608 -13.98 2.08 2.04
N ILE A 609 -14.31 3.17 1.35
CA ILE A 609 -14.30 4.54 1.88
C ILE A 609 -15.61 5.21 1.43
N PRO A 610 -16.51 5.58 2.36
CA PRO A 610 -17.81 6.15 1.98
C PRO A 610 -17.70 7.56 1.37
N GLU A 611 -16.86 8.40 1.97
CA GLU A 611 -16.61 9.78 1.59
C GLU A 611 -15.17 10.13 2.00
N TRP A 612 -14.43 10.80 1.12
CA TRP A 612 -13.13 11.36 1.42
C TRP A 612 -13.30 12.70 2.15
N THR A 613 -12.52 12.92 3.22
CA THR A 613 -12.47 14.20 3.93
C THR A 613 -11.01 14.63 4.10
N ARG A 614 -10.76 15.96 4.11
CA ARG A 614 -9.40 16.51 4.24
C ARG A 614 -8.75 16.13 5.57
N CYS A 615 -9.52 16.17 6.66
CA CYS A 615 -9.10 15.78 7.99
C CYS A 615 -10.22 15.01 8.70
N ASN A 616 -9.98 13.75 9.03
CA ASN A 616 -10.92 12.93 9.76
C ASN A 616 -10.68 13.07 11.26
N HIS A 617 -11.44 13.94 11.92
CA HIS A 617 -11.36 14.16 13.37
C HIS A 617 -12.16 13.14 14.19
N SER A 618 -12.91 12.23 13.55
CA SER A 618 -13.67 11.16 14.20
C SER A 618 -12.87 9.87 14.42
N LEU A 619 -11.57 9.89 14.12
CA LEU A 619 -10.67 8.75 14.31
C LEU A 619 -10.50 8.38 15.79
N SER A 620 -10.45 7.08 16.07
CA SER A 620 -10.07 6.58 17.40
C SER A 620 -8.55 6.61 17.55
N TYR A 621 -8.02 7.78 17.94
CA TYR A 621 -6.60 8.05 18.04
C TYR A 621 -6.16 8.39 19.47
N GLU A 622 -5.23 7.61 20.01
CA GLU A 622 -4.62 7.84 21.32
C GLU A 622 -3.25 8.54 21.16
N SER A 623 -3.15 9.81 21.59
CA SER A 623 -1.89 10.57 21.63
C SER A 623 -0.97 10.09 22.76
N ASN A 624 -0.54 8.83 22.70
CA ASN A 624 0.10 8.09 23.78
C ASN A 624 1.59 8.40 24.02
N VAL A 625 2.17 9.32 23.26
CA VAL A 625 3.51 9.86 23.49
C VAL A 625 3.42 11.36 23.74
N GLU A 626 3.51 11.77 25.00
CA GLU A 626 3.41 13.18 25.39
C GLU A 626 4.44 14.07 24.66
N SER A 627 5.74 13.73 24.77
CA SER A 627 6.85 14.53 24.25
C SER A 627 7.79 13.71 23.36
N VAL A 628 8.18 14.28 22.21
CA VAL A 628 9.14 13.67 21.27
C VAL A 628 10.53 14.31 21.28
N VAL A 629 10.78 15.28 22.17
CA VAL A 629 12.13 15.84 22.45
C VAL A 629 13.13 14.71 22.76
N LYS A 630 12.68 13.63 23.42
CA LYS A 630 13.49 12.44 23.69
C LYS A 630 14.01 11.76 22.41
N TYR A 631 13.23 11.72 21.34
CA TYR A 631 13.63 11.12 20.05
C TYR A 631 14.64 12.00 19.33
N HIS A 632 14.44 13.33 19.30
CA HIS A 632 15.47 14.27 18.81
C HIS A 632 16.79 14.10 19.58
N LYS A 633 16.74 13.99 20.91
CA LYS A 633 17.92 13.75 21.76
C LYS A 633 18.60 12.41 21.52
N LEU A 634 17.85 11.36 21.15
CA LEU A 634 18.42 10.06 20.77
C LEU A 634 19.06 10.09 19.38
N LEU A 635 18.39 10.72 18.40
CA LEU A 635 18.90 10.89 17.04
C LEU A 635 20.15 11.79 17.01
N SER A 636 20.23 12.79 17.88
CA SER A 636 21.41 13.68 18.00
C SER A 636 22.71 13.01 18.45
N LYS A 637 22.68 11.70 18.76
CA LYS A 637 23.85 10.87 19.07
C LYS A 637 24.39 10.11 17.84
N LYS A 638 23.84 10.34 16.65
CA LYS A 638 24.19 9.69 15.38
C LYS A 638 24.51 10.76 14.33
N ALA A 639 25.33 10.42 13.34
CA ALA A 639 25.68 11.32 12.24
C ALA A 639 24.51 11.46 11.24
N TYR A 640 23.49 12.22 11.64
CA TYR A 640 22.33 12.61 10.83
C TYR A 640 22.21 14.13 10.75
N GLU A 641 21.40 14.61 9.81
CA GLU A 641 21.04 16.02 9.69
C GLU A 641 19.56 16.24 10.01
N ALA A 642 19.23 17.35 10.65
CA ALA A 642 17.87 17.78 10.90
C ALA A 642 17.64 19.20 10.36
N LEU A 643 16.57 19.37 9.58
CA LEU A 643 16.04 20.69 9.22
C LEU A 643 14.75 20.91 10.01
N ILE A 644 14.78 21.86 10.94
CA ILE A 644 13.61 22.27 11.70
C ILE A 644 13.24 23.67 11.23
N TYR A 645 12.02 23.87 10.75
CA TYR A 645 11.55 25.19 10.32
C TYR A 645 10.23 25.57 10.96
N SER A 646 10.02 26.89 11.10
CA SER A 646 8.78 27.47 11.61
C SER A 646 8.40 28.67 10.77
N GLY A 647 7.15 28.74 10.31
CA GLY A 647 6.55 30.01 9.92
C GLY A 647 6.53 30.97 11.11
N ASP A 648 7.06 32.19 10.96
CA ASP A 648 7.19 33.13 12.08
C ASP A 648 5.89 33.83 12.48
N HIS A 649 4.77 33.57 11.78
CA HIS A 649 3.43 34.04 12.10
C HIS A 649 2.47 32.93 12.59
N ASP A 650 2.96 31.70 12.78
CA ASP A 650 2.20 30.65 13.47
C ASP A 650 2.23 30.86 14.99
N MET A 651 1.06 31.03 15.59
CA MET A 651 0.87 31.00 17.05
C MET A 651 0.51 29.61 17.56
N SER A 652 -0.04 28.72 16.72
CA SER A 652 -0.52 27.40 17.12
C SER A 652 0.63 26.54 17.64
N ILE A 653 1.73 26.50 16.88
CA ILE A 653 3.04 25.92 17.25
C ILE A 653 4.14 26.94 16.95
N SER A 654 4.27 27.93 17.84
CA SER A 654 5.17 29.06 17.61
C SER A 654 6.65 28.67 17.52
N TYR A 655 7.40 29.43 16.70
CA TYR A 655 8.86 29.31 16.58
C TYR A 655 9.59 29.41 17.94
N MET A 656 8.99 30.05 18.94
CA MET A 656 9.51 30.14 20.30
C MET A 656 9.45 28.80 21.05
N GLY A 657 8.38 28.02 20.87
CA GLY A 657 8.29 26.66 21.41
C GLY A 657 9.35 25.77 20.77
N THR A 658 9.48 25.86 19.45
CA THR A 658 10.49 25.15 18.67
C THR A 658 11.92 25.46 19.16
N LEU A 659 12.28 26.74 19.30
CA LEU A 659 13.57 27.14 19.86
C LEU A 659 13.77 26.69 21.32
N LYS A 660 12.72 26.70 22.15
CA LYS A 660 12.78 26.31 23.56
C LYS A 660 13.10 24.82 23.71
N TRP A 661 12.52 23.93 22.89
CA TRP A 661 12.91 22.52 22.92
C TRP A 661 14.25 22.24 22.23
N ILE A 662 14.61 22.93 21.13
CA ILE A 662 15.93 22.77 20.49
C ILE A 662 17.05 23.08 21.49
N ARG A 663 16.90 24.16 22.26
CA ARG A 663 17.86 24.55 23.31
C ARG A 663 17.94 23.52 24.45
N SER A 664 16.85 22.82 24.76
CA SER A 664 16.86 21.76 25.79
C SER A 664 17.64 20.49 25.38
N LEU A 665 17.98 20.34 24.09
CA LEU A 665 18.93 19.32 23.62
C LEU A 665 20.37 19.60 24.06
N ASN A 666 20.69 20.83 24.49
CA ASN A 666 22.02 21.27 24.93
C ASN A 666 23.13 21.02 23.89
N MET A 667 22.83 21.32 22.61
CA MET A 667 23.77 21.22 21.50
C MET A 667 24.65 22.48 21.40
N THR A 668 25.86 22.35 20.85
CA THR A 668 26.75 23.49 20.60
C THR A 668 26.26 24.28 19.38
N VAL A 669 26.21 25.62 19.47
CA VAL A 669 25.95 26.46 18.28
C VAL A 669 27.15 26.35 17.32
N ASP A 670 26.87 26.01 16.07
CA ASP A 670 27.83 25.90 14.96
C ASP A 670 27.89 27.22 14.19
N ASN A 671 26.73 27.77 13.82
CA ASN A 671 26.57 29.10 13.24
C ASN A 671 25.48 29.86 13.99
N ASN A 672 25.82 31.03 14.53
CA ASN A 672 24.89 31.90 15.27
C ASN A 672 23.70 32.37 14.41
N TRP A 673 22.60 32.73 15.09
CA TRP A 673 21.44 33.40 14.51
C TRP A 673 21.79 34.51 13.51
N ARG A 674 21.37 34.34 12.26
CA ARG A 674 21.60 35.28 11.15
C ARG A 674 20.43 35.29 10.17
N PRO A 675 20.22 36.37 9.38
CA PRO A 675 19.26 36.34 8.29
C PRO A 675 19.66 35.35 7.19
N TRP A 676 18.67 34.91 6.41
CA TRP A 676 18.83 34.24 5.12
C TRP A 676 17.92 34.89 4.08
N ASN A 677 18.37 34.91 2.82
CA ASN A 677 17.76 35.73 1.77
C ASN A 677 17.30 34.91 0.57
N VAL A 678 16.21 35.34 -0.07
CA VAL A 678 15.72 34.85 -1.37
C VAL A 678 15.44 36.07 -2.25
N ASN A 679 15.93 36.06 -3.50
CA ASN A 679 15.77 37.16 -4.47
C ASN A 679 16.11 38.58 -3.94
N GLY A 680 17.11 38.67 -3.05
CA GLY A 680 17.55 39.92 -2.43
C GLY A 680 16.74 40.36 -1.19
N GLN A 681 15.66 39.67 -0.85
CA GLN A 681 14.83 39.94 0.33
C GLN A 681 15.13 38.97 1.48
N VAL A 682 15.00 39.42 2.73
CA VAL A 682 15.14 38.56 3.92
C VAL A 682 13.95 37.60 4.00
N ALA A 683 14.21 36.32 3.71
CA ALA A 683 13.23 35.23 3.78
C ALA A 683 13.03 34.70 5.21
N GLY A 684 13.92 35.06 6.14
CA GLY A 684 13.79 34.80 7.57
C GLY A 684 15.15 34.74 8.24
N TYR A 685 15.27 33.94 9.31
CA TYR A 685 16.50 33.77 10.08
C TYR A 685 16.86 32.30 10.27
N THR A 686 18.13 31.99 10.46
CA THR A 686 18.61 30.62 10.69
C THR A 686 19.70 30.58 11.76
N GLU A 687 19.73 29.49 12.51
CA GLU A 687 20.77 29.15 13.48
C GLU A 687 21.10 27.66 13.34
N LYS A 688 22.39 27.32 13.33
CA LYS A 688 22.85 25.93 13.14
C LYS A 688 23.51 25.44 14.42
N TYR A 689 23.17 24.23 14.82
CA TYR A 689 23.69 23.53 15.99
C TYR A 689 24.40 22.24 15.58
N LYS A 690 25.37 21.79 16.38
CA LYS A 690 26.12 20.54 16.20
C LYS A 690 26.24 19.73 17.48
N ASN A 691 26.32 18.41 17.34
CA ASN A 691 26.62 17.48 18.42
C ASN A 691 27.23 16.18 17.85
N ASN A 692 28.52 15.90 18.07
CA ASN A 692 29.17 14.62 17.71
C ASN A 692 28.86 14.09 16.29
N GLY A 693 28.90 14.98 15.28
CA GLY A 693 28.61 14.66 13.88
C GLY A 693 27.14 14.76 13.47
N PHE A 694 26.22 14.96 14.41
CA PHE A 694 24.85 15.41 14.14
C PHE A 694 24.82 16.91 13.89
N TYR A 695 24.00 17.36 12.94
CA TYR A 695 23.73 18.78 12.69
C TYR A 695 22.23 19.07 12.70
N LEU A 696 21.82 20.13 13.41
CA LEU A 696 20.45 20.64 13.38
C LEU A 696 20.48 22.07 12.84
N THR A 697 19.74 22.33 11.78
CA THR A 697 19.55 23.68 11.23
C THR A 697 18.15 24.12 11.56
N PHE A 698 18.03 25.18 12.36
CA PHE A 698 16.77 25.84 12.62
C PHE A 698 16.56 27.00 11.63
N VAL A 699 15.34 27.18 11.14
CA VAL A 699 14.99 28.22 10.16
C VAL A 699 13.62 28.84 10.51
N THR A 700 13.53 30.16 10.58
CA THR A 700 12.23 30.84 10.48
C THR A 700 11.95 31.22 9.03
N VAL A 701 10.69 31.10 8.62
CA VAL A 701 10.20 31.52 7.30
C VAL A 701 9.29 32.73 7.49
N LYS A 702 9.70 33.88 6.94
CA LYS A 702 9.12 35.18 7.26
C LYS A 702 7.77 35.42 6.57
N GLY A 703 6.76 35.74 7.36
CA GLY A 703 5.37 35.91 6.92
C GLY A 703 4.60 34.60 6.74
N ALA A 704 5.22 33.45 7.03
CA ALA A 704 4.56 32.16 6.89
C ALA A 704 3.79 31.76 8.16
N GLY A 705 2.67 31.06 7.96
CA GLY A 705 1.87 30.45 9.01
C GLY A 705 2.28 29.00 9.31
N HIS A 706 1.32 28.23 9.81
CA HIS A 706 1.50 26.86 10.32
C HIS A 706 2.03 25.89 9.24
N THR A 707 1.37 25.82 8.10
CA THR A 707 1.80 25.08 6.90
C THR A 707 2.75 25.95 6.08
N ALA A 708 3.97 26.23 6.57
CA ALA A 708 4.80 27.30 6.00
C ALA A 708 4.97 27.30 4.45
N PRO A 709 5.10 26.14 3.76
CA PRO A 709 5.16 26.10 2.29
C PRO A 709 3.88 26.61 1.59
N GLU A 710 2.70 26.52 2.21
CA GLU A 710 1.44 27.04 1.68
C GLU A 710 1.42 28.59 1.63
N TYR A 711 2.10 29.24 2.58
CA TYR A 711 2.17 30.69 2.69
C TYR A 711 3.37 31.29 1.95
N LYS A 712 4.47 30.53 1.90
CA LYS A 712 5.79 30.95 1.41
C LYS A 712 6.48 29.87 0.59
N PRO A 713 5.88 29.45 -0.54
CA PRO A 713 6.33 28.29 -1.31
C PRO A 713 7.71 28.52 -1.95
N GLU A 714 7.99 29.72 -2.49
CA GLU A 714 9.29 30.04 -3.08
C GLU A 714 10.41 29.97 -2.03
N GLU A 715 10.20 30.61 -0.88
CA GLU A 715 11.17 30.63 0.21
C GLU A 715 11.38 29.20 0.77
N CYS A 716 10.32 28.41 0.95
CA CYS A 716 10.42 27.03 1.41
C CYS A 716 11.15 26.10 0.43
N LEU A 717 10.97 26.26 -0.90
CA LEU A 717 11.77 25.52 -1.88
C LEU A 717 13.25 25.96 -1.84
N ALA A 718 13.52 27.26 -1.76
CA ALA A 718 14.88 27.78 -1.68
C ALA A 718 15.62 27.25 -0.44
N MET A 719 14.94 27.23 0.72
CA MET A 719 15.40 26.61 1.96
C MET A 719 15.75 25.13 1.78
N LEU A 720 14.81 24.32 1.26
CA LEU A 720 15.03 22.89 1.06
C LEU A 720 16.18 22.62 0.08
N ASN A 721 16.20 23.30 -1.06
CA ASN A 721 17.20 23.07 -2.11
C ASN A 721 18.62 23.37 -1.62
N ARG A 722 18.81 24.46 -0.84
CA ARG A 722 20.09 24.78 -0.20
C ARG A 722 20.49 23.68 0.77
N TRP A 723 19.60 23.30 1.68
CA TRP A 723 19.85 22.30 2.71
C TRP A 723 20.20 20.91 2.12
N LEU A 724 19.36 20.38 1.22
CA LEU A 724 19.59 19.08 0.56
C LEU A 724 20.86 19.04 -0.31
N SER A 725 21.36 20.21 -0.71
CA SER A 725 22.59 20.37 -1.50
C SER A 725 23.81 20.74 -0.64
N VAL A 726 23.66 20.79 0.70
CA VAL A 726 24.70 21.17 1.68
C VAL A 726 25.24 22.59 1.46
N TYR A 727 24.44 23.47 0.84
CA TYR A 727 24.72 24.90 0.81
C TYR A 727 24.17 25.59 2.06
N PRO A 728 24.83 26.67 2.56
CA PRO A 728 24.26 27.50 3.60
C PRO A 728 22.88 28.04 3.19
N ILE A 729 21.92 27.97 4.12
CA ILE A 729 20.60 28.61 3.98
C ILE A 729 20.76 30.12 4.00
#